data_AF-A0A0G4HEZ5-F1
#
_entry.id   AF-A0A0G4HEZ5-F1
#
_cell.length_a   1.000
_cell.length_b   1.000
_cell.length_c   1.000
_cell.angle_alpha   90.00
_cell.angle_beta   90.00
_cell.angle_gamma   90.00
#
_symmetry.space_group_name_H-M   'P 1'
#
loop_
_entity.id
_entity.type
_entity.pdbx_description
1 polymer ?
#
loop_
_entity_poly.entity_id
_entity_poly.type
_entity_poly.pdbx_seq_one_letter_code
_entity_poly.pdbx_strand_id
1 'polypeptide(L)'
;MTRTGQGWIHMSGRLFEEYIVNAYCRIEGQRLNWYRHNQKKIRAELYQGLVDASRDGQDDSREVGRRIVLGPHFTGGPRYMTSLYQDAMAMVRAEGKPTLFITMTCNPKWPEITDALFEHQQPVDRPDIIARVFWQRARCLIHDLTVKNGLGKAGSRDAAKGWLWVIEWQKRGLPHLHLLLWLHESDIPREAHDFDELICAEIPDPTTEKAVHDLVVNHMIHGPCGDLAACAASSYTPPCFDEKKGVCDKHFPKPFFLQTVDTEDGYPLYRRRPPNPSSGLQEDTGHTAEVRGVQMDNRWVVPYNKPLLLKYNCHLNVEFCRSVKCVKYLNKYVYKGPDRAMAKVVSEDAQGNIDEIQDFVDGRYISSGEAVWHLLDFPLNGCSHNVERLACHLENHQSVSFDPAAEPSVNNIIQAGPPKTTLTAFFEYNTTPPARLHPGESPHTLLYHEFPRYYTFNNSTKTWKLRDRVKKALDRGRPWANAGVEKAVGRVHWASPSQGERFFLRLCLIHQKGATSFDDLKTVGGVTYPTYREAGVALGVVMDDNEWRDALSDADLWATPAQLRDLFCVILAYNAPADPPGLWNAFKDSMSDDFRHQRQQQQGVPRHVPFPFTAEDYNCALRYIDDRLAAHSKSLRDFSLPVPPPPAAGPQRPRVVQAELDFNPAAKAQYYSTHLPLLNAEQRALHDAVMTALTQQEGAAFFLDAPAGTGKTFTECVCLSGERQHGNPAIAVASTGIAATLLPLGTTAHSRFGVPLEVDDETTYCPSKNSATAQLIRMARLVVWDEITMTKKQIVAAVKRWVEDVRGGDEWGGMVWIFSGDWRQCLPVIPNSPRTFIVSSTLKRWQHWPSFKIFRLTQNMRVQRLIAQGRDASKQQEWAELLLRVEDGVGGNTITLPASLRSSASTHIEFIIEIFGDLTSGNIRPEIVATRAILAPKNDDTNEINRVATEMYPGAEREYKSVDVSSDPEMGHLLVPEFLNGLQPSGLPPHKLRLKRFMPLILIRNLNKTRGLANGTRLILLYMGDKYLQCRVITGPRTGKEVLIPRLNLETEQKGKQAFKFHRRQFPVLPAFALTINRSQGQTLERMGLCLASEVFAHGQGYVALSRCGEEEGAKIFNPDEIGWITPIQFKNVVYEEILQ
;
A
#
# COMPACT_ATOMS: atom_id res chain seq x y z
N MET A 1 -59.96 8.15 27.14
CA MET A 1 -60.64 7.91 28.42
C MET A 1 -59.63 7.38 29.43
N THR A 2 -59.09 8.08 30.42
CA THR A 2 -58.69 9.50 30.58
C THR A 2 -57.42 9.48 31.43
N ARG A 3 -56.25 9.82 30.84
CA ARG A 3 -54.96 10.20 31.48
C ARG A 3 -54.77 9.89 32.99
N THR A 4 -54.45 8.66 33.39
CA THR A 4 -54.16 8.29 34.81
C THR A 4 -53.23 7.07 34.96
N GLY A 5 -52.24 6.90 34.08
CA GLY A 5 -51.32 5.75 34.07
C GLY A 5 -49.83 6.09 34.25
N GLN A 6 -49.51 7.19 34.93
CA GLN A 6 -48.13 7.54 35.25
C GLN A 6 -47.66 6.66 36.41
N GLY A 7 -46.87 5.62 36.11
CA GLY A 7 -46.19 4.87 37.17
C GLY A 7 -45.27 5.84 37.93
N TRP A 8 -45.44 5.93 39.25
CA TRP A 8 -44.63 6.77 40.15
C TRP A 8 -43.11 6.64 39.88
N ILE A 9 -42.69 5.45 39.47
CA ILE A 9 -41.32 5.15 39.06
C ILE A 9 -40.83 6.08 37.93
N HIS A 10 -41.62 6.37 36.90
CA HIS A 10 -41.19 7.24 35.78
C HIS A 10 -41.09 8.72 36.15
N MET A 11 -41.66 9.15 37.28
CA MET A 11 -41.54 10.51 37.80
C MET A 11 -40.37 10.66 38.79
N SER A 12 -39.70 9.56 39.15
CA SER A 12 -38.72 9.53 40.24
C SER A 12 -37.26 9.83 39.85
N GLY A 13 -37.02 10.22 38.59
CA GLY A 13 -35.69 10.63 38.09
C GLY A 13 -34.62 9.57 38.30
N ARG A 14 -33.60 9.88 39.11
CA ARG A 14 -32.50 8.95 39.45
C ARG A 14 -32.95 7.59 39.98
N LEU A 15 -34.07 7.52 40.71
CA LEU A 15 -34.58 6.23 41.21
C LEU A 15 -35.06 5.32 40.05
N PHE A 16 -35.57 5.90 38.96
CA PHE A 16 -35.89 5.17 37.74
C PHE A 16 -34.62 4.66 37.05
N GLU A 17 -33.58 5.49 36.96
CA GLU A 17 -32.29 5.10 36.40
C GLU A 17 -31.69 3.92 37.18
N GLU A 18 -31.70 3.99 38.51
CA GLU A 18 -31.23 2.91 39.38
C GLU A 18 -32.08 1.64 39.21
N TYR A 19 -33.40 1.77 39.12
CA TYR A 19 -34.30 0.64 38.88
C TYR A 19 -33.97 -0.09 37.56
N ILE A 20 -33.75 0.66 36.48
CA ILE A 20 -33.38 0.10 35.17
C ILE A 20 -32.04 -0.65 35.26
N VAL A 21 -31.02 -0.03 35.85
CA VAL A 21 -29.68 -0.65 35.99
C VAL A 21 -29.79 -1.93 36.81
N ASN A 22 -30.46 -1.90 37.96
CA ASN A 22 -30.67 -3.08 38.81
C ASN A 22 -31.44 -4.19 38.09
N ALA A 23 -32.47 -3.85 37.31
CA ALA A 23 -33.23 -4.81 36.54
C ALA A 23 -32.36 -5.51 35.47
N TYR A 24 -31.55 -4.74 34.74
CA TYR A 24 -30.64 -5.30 33.76
C TYR A 24 -29.54 -6.18 34.39
N CYS A 25 -28.89 -5.72 35.46
CA CYS A 25 -27.90 -6.50 36.20
C CYS A 25 -28.46 -7.85 36.66
N ARG A 26 -29.72 -7.90 37.11
CA ARG A 26 -30.39 -9.15 37.47
C ARG A 26 -30.60 -10.06 36.26
N ILE A 27 -31.05 -9.54 35.13
CA ILE A 27 -31.26 -10.32 33.89
C ILE A 27 -29.94 -10.89 33.39
N GLU A 28 -28.90 -10.07 33.32
CA GLU A 28 -27.57 -10.52 32.88
C GLU A 28 -26.98 -11.54 33.85
N GLY A 29 -27.09 -11.30 35.16
CA GLY A 29 -26.70 -12.26 36.20
C GLY A 29 -27.44 -13.59 36.06
N GLN A 30 -28.73 -13.58 35.75
CA GLN A 30 -29.50 -14.80 35.47
C GLN A 30 -29.04 -15.51 34.19
N ARG A 31 -28.68 -14.77 33.12
CA ARG A 31 -28.09 -15.37 31.91
C ARG A 31 -26.75 -16.02 32.21
N LEU A 32 -25.87 -15.36 32.94
CA LEU A 32 -24.58 -15.92 33.36
C LEU A 32 -24.76 -17.13 34.28
N ASN A 33 -25.71 -17.07 35.22
CA ASN A 33 -26.11 -18.21 36.03
C ASN A 33 -26.64 -19.36 35.17
N TRP A 34 -27.40 -19.08 34.11
CA TRP A 34 -27.81 -20.13 33.17
C TRP A 34 -26.59 -20.80 32.54
N TYR A 35 -25.62 -20.03 32.01
CA TYR A 35 -24.38 -20.62 31.46
C TYR A 35 -23.62 -21.42 32.53
N ARG A 36 -23.53 -20.93 33.78
CA ARG A 36 -22.85 -21.62 34.88
C ARG A 36 -23.53 -22.94 35.27
N HIS A 37 -24.86 -22.97 35.34
CA HIS A 37 -25.63 -24.15 35.78
C HIS A 37 -26.01 -25.10 34.63
N ASN A 38 -25.84 -24.69 33.36
CA ASN A 38 -26.11 -25.49 32.17
C ASN A 38 -24.84 -25.92 31.42
N GLN A 39 -23.66 -25.90 32.07
CA GLN A 39 -22.41 -26.44 31.49
C GLN A 39 -22.56 -27.89 31.02
N LYS A 40 -23.48 -28.66 31.62
CA LYS A 40 -23.88 -30.00 31.16
C LYS A 40 -24.31 -30.05 29.69
N LYS A 41 -24.84 -28.96 29.11
CA LYS A 41 -25.26 -28.87 27.70
C LYS A 41 -24.24 -28.18 26.79
N ILE A 42 -23.18 -27.62 27.36
CA ILE A 42 -22.24 -26.70 26.69
C ILE A 42 -20.80 -27.26 26.71
N ARG A 43 -20.57 -28.33 27.49
CA ARG A 43 -19.32 -29.08 27.52
C ARG A 43 -19.01 -29.60 26.11
N ALA A 44 -17.81 -29.30 25.64
CA ALA A 44 -17.36 -29.67 24.31
C ALA A 44 -15.89 -30.10 24.35
N GLU A 45 -15.55 -31.07 23.51
CA GLU A 45 -14.20 -31.56 23.27
C GLU A 45 -14.00 -31.79 21.75
N LEU A 46 -12.75 -31.92 21.30
CA LEU A 46 -12.46 -32.42 19.96
C LEU A 46 -12.77 -33.92 19.88
N TYR A 47 -13.39 -34.38 18.80
CA TYR A 47 -13.69 -35.81 18.60
C TYR A 47 -12.44 -36.70 18.76
N GLN A 48 -11.30 -36.30 18.18
CA GLN A 48 -10.04 -37.00 18.39
C GLN A 48 -9.60 -37.06 19.86
N GLY A 49 -9.83 -35.99 20.64
CA GLY A 49 -9.53 -35.98 22.08
C GLY A 49 -10.40 -36.95 22.89
N LEU A 50 -11.64 -37.20 22.45
CA LEU A 50 -12.49 -38.25 23.03
C LEU A 50 -11.96 -39.65 22.69
N VAL A 51 -11.52 -39.86 21.43
CA VAL A 51 -10.91 -41.12 20.97
C VAL A 51 -9.62 -41.42 21.75
N ASP A 52 -8.77 -40.41 21.96
CA ASP A 52 -7.51 -40.54 22.70
C ASP A 52 -7.78 -40.83 24.19
N ALA A 53 -8.73 -40.11 24.81
CA ALA A 53 -9.14 -40.39 26.19
C ALA A 53 -9.66 -41.83 26.38
N SER A 54 -10.47 -42.34 25.44
CA SER A 54 -10.92 -43.74 25.44
C SER A 54 -9.76 -44.72 25.32
N ARG A 55 -8.78 -44.45 24.42
CA ARG A 55 -7.56 -45.28 24.26
C ARG A 55 -6.70 -45.30 25.52
N ASP A 56 -6.63 -44.20 26.24
CA ASP A 56 -5.92 -44.06 27.52
C ASP A 56 -6.70 -44.67 28.70
N GLY A 57 -7.84 -45.31 28.44
CA GLY A 57 -8.66 -46.00 29.45
C GLY A 57 -9.63 -45.09 30.22
N GLN A 58 -9.79 -43.83 29.80
CA GLN A 58 -10.72 -42.88 30.41
C GLN A 58 -12.08 -42.88 29.69
N ASP A 59 -13.02 -43.68 30.20
CA ASP A 59 -14.38 -43.79 29.64
C ASP A 59 -15.42 -42.89 30.34
N ASP A 60 -15.06 -42.22 31.44
CA ASP A 60 -15.99 -41.30 32.12
C ASP A 60 -16.00 -39.91 31.45
N SER A 61 -17.09 -39.61 30.75
CA SER A 61 -17.26 -38.33 30.05
C SER A 61 -17.30 -37.13 31.00
N ARG A 62 -17.45 -37.34 32.32
CA ARG A 62 -17.35 -36.27 33.35
C ARG A 62 -15.92 -35.77 33.58
N GLU A 63 -14.92 -36.54 33.16
CA GLU A 63 -13.49 -36.23 33.33
C GLU A 63 -12.84 -35.65 32.05
N VAL A 64 -13.59 -35.55 30.94
CA VAL A 64 -13.07 -35.14 29.61
C VAL A 64 -13.81 -33.89 29.09
N GLY A 65 -13.14 -32.96 28.38
CA GLY A 65 -13.75 -31.70 27.90
C GLY A 65 -13.64 -30.50 28.86
N ARG A 66 -13.67 -29.28 28.31
CA ARG A 66 -13.56 -28.02 29.09
C ARG A 66 -14.79 -27.77 29.99
N ARG A 67 -14.56 -27.48 31.28
CA ARG A 67 -15.59 -27.45 32.34
C ARG A 67 -16.41 -26.15 32.49
N ILE A 68 -15.91 -24.97 32.07
CA ILE A 68 -16.69 -23.70 32.11
C ILE A 68 -16.35 -22.81 30.90
N VAL A 69 -17.27 -22.69 29.93
CA VAL A 69 -17.06 -21.91 28.70
C VAL A 69 -18.16 -20.87 28.50
N LEU A 70 -17.77 -19.61 28.24
CA LEU A 70 -18.70 -18.58 27.78
C LEU A 70 -18.89 -18.69 26.27
N GLY A 71 -20.12 -18.99 25.84
CA GLY A 71 -20.43 -19.23 24.43
C GLY A 71 -20.29 -17.96 23.55
N PRO A 72 -20.03 -18.11 22.23
CA PRO A 72 -19.98 -16.98 21.29
C PRO A 72 -21.34 -16.27 21.08
N HIS A 73 -22.43 -16.82 21.63
CA HIS A 73 -23.77 -16.23 21.60
C HIS A 73 -24.06 -15.32 22.80
N PHE A 74 -23.14 -15.21 23.77
CA PHE A 74 -23.28 -14.27 24.87
C PHE A 74 -22.92 -12.85 24.40
N THR A 75 -23.94 -12.01 24.23
CA THR A 75 -23.81 -10.61 23.83
C THR A 75 -22.86 -9.87 24.77
N GLY A 76 -21.84 -9.19 24.22
CA GLY A 76 -20.81 -8.48 24.99
C GLY A 76 -19.64 -9.34 25.48
N GLY A 77 -19.66 -10.66 25.28
CA GLY A 77 -18.55 -11.56 25.62
C GLY A 77 -17.34 -11.47 24.67
N PRO A 78 -16.12 -11.87 25.08
CA PRO A 78 -14.91 -11.76 24.25
C PRO A 78 -15.02 -12.48 22.89
N ARG A 79 -15.62 -13.67 22.88
CA ARG A 79 -15.82 -14.46 21.65
C ARG A 79 -16.89 -13.87 20.73
N TYR A 80 -17.92 -13.25 21.31
CA TYR A 80 -18.94 -12.52 20.56
C TYR A 80 -18.31 -11.31 19.85
N MET A 81 -17.53 -10.50 20.57
CA MET A 81 -16.81 -9.35 20.00
C MET A 81 -15.82 -9.75 18.91
N THR A 82 -15.06 -10.83 19.14
CA THR A 82 -14.16 -11.40 18.13
C THR A 82 -14.90 -11.84 16.87
N SER A 83 -16.08 -12.45 17.04
CA SER A 83 -16.89 -12.86 15.91
C SER A 83 -17.44 -11.68 15.10
N LEU A 84 -17.87 -10.59 15.75
CA LEU A 84 -18.37 -9.40 15.06
C LEU A 84 -17.29 -8.75 14.19
N TYR A 85 -16.06 -8.66 14.71
CA TYR A 85 -14.91 -8.18 13.94
C TYR A 85 -14.66 -9.06 12.71
N GLN A 86 -14.67 -10.38 12.89
CA GLN A 86 -14.45 -11.32 11.80
C GLN A 86 -15.56 -11.27 10.75
N ASP A 87 -16.81 -11.05 11.16
CA ASP A 87 -17.95 -10.82 10.25
C ASP A 87 -17.76 -9.50 9.46
N ALA A 88 -17.27 -8.43 10.12
CA ALA A 88 -16.90 -7.17 9.47
C ALA A 88 -15.75 -7.32 8.45
N MET A 89 -14.77 -8.18 8.72
CA MET A 89 -13.67 -8.44 7.77
C MET A 89 -14.13 -9.29 6.58
N ALA A 90 -15.09 -10.19 6.78
CA ALA A 90 -15.72 -10.92 5.68
C ALA A 90 -16.47 -9.97 4.72
N MET A 91 -17.09 -8.91 5.26
CA MET A 91 -17.68 -7.81 4.48
C MET A 91 -16.64 -7.07 3.66
N VAL A 92 -15.52 -6.67 4.28
CA VAL A 92 -14.42 -5.97 3.59
C VAL A 92 -13.85 -6.82 2.44
N ARG A 93 -13.78 -8.14 2.63
CA ARG A 93 -13.35 -9.06 1.58
C ARG A 93 -14.36 -9.13 0.43
N ALA A 94 -15.66 -9.05 0.72
CA ALA A 94 -16.70 -9.16 -0.30
C ALA A 94 -16.90 -7.85 -1.08
N GLU A 95 -16.91 -6.71 -0.39
CA GLU A 95 -17.29 -5.40 -0.95
C GLU A 95 -16.09 -4.45 -1.15
N GLY A 96 -14.88 -4.85 -0.74
CA GLY A 96 -13.71 -3.99 -0.71
C GLY A 96 -13.66 -3.11 0.54
N LYS A 97 -12.89 -2.01 0.49
CA LYS A 97 -12.78 -1.09 1.63
C LYS A 97 -14.08 -0.29 1.78
N PRO A 98 -14.53 0.02 3.02
CA PRO A 98 -15.66 0.93 3.21
C PRO A 98 -15.36 2.28 2.56
N THR A 99 -16.40 3.06 2.25
CA THR A 99 -16.32 4.36 1.57
C THR A 99 -16.59 5.53 2.52
N LEU A 100 -17.58 5.39 3.40
CA LEU A 100 -17.92 6.42 4.39
C LEU A 100 -17.89 5.84 5.80
N PHE A 101 -17.43 6.66 6.74
CA PHE A 101 -17.56 6.47 8.17
C PHE A 101 -18.45 7.57 8.73
N ILE A 102 -19.62 7.18 9.24
CA ILE A 102 -20.65 8.09 9.73
C ILE A 102 -20.81 7.85 11.22
N THR A 103 -20.84 8.94 12.00
CA THR A 103 -21.18 8.85 13.43
C THR A 103 -22.33 9.76 13.78
N MET A 104 -23.29 9.26 14.56
CA MET A 104 -24.48 10.02 14.97
C MET A 104 -24.63 9.96 16.49
N THR A 105 -24.72 11.12 17.12
CA THR A 105 -24.98 11.25 18.57
C THR A 105 -26.42 11.67 18.80
N CYS A 106 -27.09 11.06 19.78
CA CYS A 106 -28.43 11.47 20.17
C CYS A 106 -28.50 12.96 20.54
N ASN A 107 -29.49 13.69 20.02
CA ASN A 107 -29.77 15.05 20.45
C ASN A 107 -30.88 15.03 21.52
N PRO A 108 -30.59 15.35 22.79
CA PRO A 108 -31.60 15.35 23.85
C PRO A 108 -32.67 16.43 23.69
N LYS A 109 -32.48 17.40 22.78
CA LYS A 109 -33.42 18.48 22.47
C LYS A 109 -34.38 18.15 21.33
N TRP A 110 -34.42 16.90 20.85
CA TRP A 110 -35.42 16.53 19.85
C TRP A 110 -36.84 16.68 20.41
N PRO A 111 -37.81 17.21 19.62
CA PRO A 111 -39.19 17.39 20.06
C PRO A 111 -39.81 16.10 20.61
N GLU A 112 -39.52 14.96 19.98
CA GLU A 112 -40.03 13.65 20.45
C GLU A 112 -39.55 13.27 21.85
N ILE A 113 -38.42 13.83 22.30
CA ILE A 113 -37.92 13.66 23.67
C ILE A 113 -38.56 14.72 24.56
N THR A 114 -38.41 16.00 24.23
CA THR A 114 -38.84 17.11 25.11
C THR A 114 -40.34 17.13 25.35
N ASP A 115 -41.15 16.80 24.34
CA ASP A 115 -42.62 16.79 24.43
C ASP A 115 -43.13 15.59 25.24
N ALA A 116 -42.29 14.57 25.42
CA ALA A 116 -42.61 13.35 26.17
C ALA A 116 -42.14 13.39 27.64
N LEU A 117 -41.44 14.46 28.05
CA LEU A 117 -41.01 14.69 29.43
C LEU A 117 -42.17 15.23 30.28
N PHE A 118 -42.22 14.83 31.55
CA PHE A 118 -43.13 15.46 32.51
C PHE A 118 -42.57 16.81 32.99
N GLU A 119 -43.41 17.60 33.65
CA GLU A 119 -43.02 18.88 34.22
C GLU A 119 -41.79 18.71 35.14
N HIS A 120 -40.78 19.57 34.96
CA HIS A 120 -39.48 19.55 35.64
C HIS A 120 -38.52 18.37 35.31
N GLN A 121 -38.90 17.42 34.45
CA GLN A 121 -37.96 16.37 34.04
C GLN A 121 -36.91 16.87 33.05
N GLN A 122 -35.73 16.29 33.14
CA GLN A 122 -34.67 16.45 32.15
C GLN A 122 -34.60 15.19 31.26
N PRO A 123 -34.07 15.29 30.03
CA PRO A 123 -33.91 14.13 29.16
C PRO A 123 -33.18 12.95 29.82
N VAL A 124 -32.17 13.23 30.65
CA VAL A 124 -31.39 12.20 31.36
C VAL A 124 -32.26 11.34 32.27
N ASP A 125 -33.30 11.91 32.88
CA ASP A 125 -34.23 11.22 33.78
C ASP A 125 -35.09 10.16 33.07
N ARG A 126 -35.15 10.21 31.73
CA ARG A 126 -35.96 9.32 30.88
C ARG A 126 -35.12 8.61 29.82
N PRO A 127 -34.17 7.74 30.24
CA PRO A 127 -33.31 7.01 29.32
C PRO A 127 -34.11 6.08 28.38
N ASP A 128 -35.30 5.63 28.80
CA ASP A 128 -36.22 4.82 27.99
C ASP A 128 -36.74 5.58 26.76
N ILE A 129 -37.05 6.88 26.90
CA ILE A 129 -37.47 7.74 25.79
C ILE A 129 -36.28 8.00 24.87
N ILE A 130 -35.12 8.37 25.44
CA ILE A 130 -33.89 8.61 24.68
C ILE A 130 -33.56 7.40 23.80
N ALA A 131 -33.53 6.19 24.37
CA ALA A 131 -33.21 4.96 23.64
C ALA A 131 -34.20 4.69 22.49
N ARG A 132 -35.50 4.85 22.74
CA ARG A 132 -36.55 4.63 21.72
C ARG A 132 -36.46 5.62 20.57
N VAL A 133 -36.37 6.92 20.88
CA VAL A 133 -36.30 7.98 19.87
C VAL A 133 -35.01 7.85 19.07
N PHE A 134 -33.88 7.65 19.74
CA PHE A 134 -32.60 7.46 19.07
C PHE A 134 -32.63 6.24 18.14
N TRP A 135 -33.13 5.10 18.59
CA TRP A 135 -33.21 3.90 17.75
C TRP A 135 -34.08 4.10 16.51
N GLN A 136 -35.22 4.79 16.65
CA GLN A 136 -36.05 5.15 15.49
C GLN A 136 -35.30 6.06 14.50
N ARG A 137 -34.62 7.10 15.00
CA ARG A 137 -33.81 8.02 14.18
C ARG A 137 -32.65 7.30 13.49
N ALA A 138 -31.93 6.42 14.19
CA ALA A 138 -30.84 5.62 13.65
C ALA A 138 -31.33 4.67 12.53
N ARG A 139 -32.48 4.01 12.72
CA ARG A 139 -33.11 3.19 11.67
C ARG A 139 -33.53 4.01 10.46
N CYS A 140 -34.08 5.20 10.68
CA CYS A 140 -34.38 6.12 9.59
C CYS A 140 -33.11 6.52 8.82
N LEU A 141 -32.00 6.84 9.53
CA LEU A 141 -30.71 7.14 8.89
C LEU A 141 -30.21 5.97 8.05
N ILE A 142 -30.19 4.75 8.61
CA ILE A 142 -29.77 3.56 7.86
C ILE A 142 -30.67 3.33 6.64
N HIS A 143 -31.99 3.49 6.78
CA HIS A 143 -32.93 3.35 5.68
C HIS A 143 -32.73 4.41 4.60
N ASP A 144 -32.57 5.68 4.97
CA ASP A 144 -32.37 6.76 4.02
C ASP A 144 -31.05 6.64 3.27
N LEU A 145 -30.00 6.13 3.93
CA LEU A 145 -28.73 5.81 3.29
C LEU A 145 -28.78 4.59 2.37
N THR A 146 -29.83 3.77 2.41
CA THR A 146 -29.83 2.44 1.74
C THR A 146 -31.00 2.19 0.78
N VAL A 147 -32.11 2.93 0.88
CA VAL A 147 -33.36 2.64 0.14
C VAL A 147 -33.93 3.86 -0.59
N LYS A 148 -33.72 5.09 -0.11
CA LYS A 148 -34.31 6.31 -0.69
C LYS A 148 -33.20 7.22 -1.21
N ASN A 149 -33.01 7.33 -2.53
CA ASN A 149 -32.11 8.31 -3.20
C ASN A 149 -31.00 8.78 -2.26
N GLY A 150 -30.08 7.87 -1.89
CA GLY A 150 -29.18 8.07 -0.76
C GLY A 150 -28.20 9.23 -0.97
N LEU A 151 -27.01 9.14 -0.39
CA LEU A 151 -25.96 10.14 -0.62
C LEU A 151 -25.46 10.24 -2.08
N GLY A 152 -26.09 9.55 -3.05
CA GLY A 152 -25.70 9.50 -4.46
C GLY A 152 -26.34 10.59 -5.32
N LYS A 153 -25.80 10.76 -6.54
CA LYS A 153 -26.26 11.75 -7.53
C LYS A 153 -27.73 11.53 -7.89
N ALA A 154 -28.45 12.62 -8.18
CA ALA A 154 -29.87 12.57 -8.55
C ALA A 154 -30.10 11.59 -9.73
N GLY A 155 -30.83 10.50 -9.48
CA GLY A 155 -31.14 9.46 -10.49
C GLY A 155 -30.59 8.05 -10.20
N SER A 156 -29.72 7.86 -9.20
CA SER A 156 -29.25 6.53 -8.79
C SER A 156 -30.36 5.73 -8.08
N ARG A 157 -30.67 4.52 -8.57
CA ARG A 157 -31.76 3.66 -8.07
C ARG A 157 -31.40 2.83 -6.83
N ASP A 158 -30.12 2.69 -6.48
CA ASP A 158 -29.67 1.90 -5.32
C ASP A 158 -28.57 2.66 -4.54
N ALA A 159 -28.85 2.98 -3.27
CA ALA A 159 -28.10 3.99 -2.51
C ALA A 159 -26.79 3.50 -1.84
N ALA A 160 -26.59 2.19 -1.64
CA ALA A 160 -25.35 1.62 -1.06
C ALA A 160 -25.23 0.11 -1.33
N LYS A 161 -24.00 -0.36 -1.64
CA LYS A 161 -23.65 -1.79 -1.79
C LYS A 161 -23.80 -2.56 -0.46
N GLY A 162 -23.39 -1.94 0.65
CA GLY A 162 -23.43 -2.57 1.97
C GLY A 162 -23.28 -1.59 3.13
N TRP A 163 -23.62 -2.05 4.33
CA TRP A 163 -23.51 -1.30 5.58
C TRP A 163 -23.19 -2.20 6.78
N LEU A 164 -22.51 -1.61 7.76
CA LEU A 164 -22.19 -2.24 9.04
C LEU A 164 -22.24 -1.17 10.14
N TRP A 165 -22.94 -1.41 11.24
CA TRP A 165 -23.01 -0.43 12.34
C TRP A 165 -22.91 -1.05 13.73
N VAL A 166 -22.53 -0.21 14.69
CA VAL A 166 -22.44 -0.51 16.13
C VAL A 166 -22.99 0.67 16.93
N ILE A 167 -23.68 0.39 18.04
CA ILE A 167 -24.11 1.37 19.04
C ILE A 167 -23.18 1.33 20.26
N GLU A 168 -22.73 2.51 20.70
CA GLU A 168 -21.92 2.72 21.90
C GLU A 168 -22.59 3.79 22.80
N TRP A 169 -22.27 3.79 24.09
CA TRP A 169 -22.58 4.86 25.02
C TRP A 169 -21.30 5.57 25.43
N GLN A 170 -21.15 6.85 25.07
CA GLN A 170 -20.01 7.66 25.50
C GLN A 170 -20.17 8.11 26.96
N LYS A 171 -19.10 8.59 27.62
CA LYS A 171 -18.99 8.96 29.06
C LYS A 171 -20.10 9.85 29.66
N ARG A 172 -21.07 10.34 28.87
CA ARG A 172 -22.25 11.10 29.29
C ARG A 172 -23.59 10.34 29.15
N GLY A 173 -23.55 9.05 28.77
CA GLY A 173 -24.72 8.16 28.73
C GLY A 173 -25.62 8.27 27.50
N LEU A 174 -25.33 9.13 26.52
CA LEU A 174 -26.13 9.23 25.29
C LEU A 174 -25.73 8.13 24.30
N PRO A 175 -26.71 7.47 23.64
CA PRO A 175 -26.45 6.54 22.56
C PRO A 175 -25.72 7.22 21.39
N HIS A 176 -24.76 6.51 20.83
CA HIS A 176 -23.93 6.95 19.72
C HIS A 176 -23.81 5.83 18.69
N LEU A 177 -24.11 6.13 17.44
CA LEU A 177 -24.04 5.20 16.32
C LEU A 177 -22.72 5.40 15.60
N HIS A 178 -22.00 4.31 15.34
CA HIS A 178 -20.93 4.26 14.37
C HIS A 178 -21.37 3.39 13.17
N LEU A 179 -21.27 3.93 11.96
CA LEU A 179 -21.74 3.29 10.73
C LEU A 179 -20.65 3.33 9.66
N LEU A 180 -20.35 2.18 9.07
CA LEU A 180 -19.58 2.05 7.82
C LEU A 180 -20.54 1.82 6.65
N LEU A 181 -20.30 2.52 5.55
CA LEU A 181 -21.09 2.43 4.32
C LEU A 181 -20.18 2.13 3.11
N TRP A 182 -20.61 1.21 2.25
CA TRP A 182 -19.98 0.93 0.95
C TRP A 182 -20.86 1.50 -0.16
N LEU A 183 -20.35 2.48 -0.89
CA LEU A 183 -21.05 3.10 -2.02
C LEU A 183 -20.87 2.28 -3.31
N HIS A 184 -21.77 2.47 -4.28
CA HIS A 184 -21.55 1.96 -5.64
C HIS A 184 -20.39 2.69 -6.33
N GLU A 185 -19.71 2.04 -7.27
CA GLU A 185 -18.52 2.62 -7.94
C GLU A 185 -18.80 3.92 -8.69
N SER A 186 -20.05 4.11 -9.13
CA SER A 186 -20.55 5.34 -9.75
C SER A 186 -20.73 6.50 -8.76
N ASP A 187 -20.91 6.19 -7.48
CA ASP A 187 -21.19 7.15 -6.41
C ASP A 187 -19.96 7.43 -5.52
N ILE A 188 -18.81 6.81 -5.81
CA ILE A 188 -17.55 7.10 -5.10
C ILE A 188 -16.97 8.41 -5.65
N PRO A 189 -16.76 9.44 -4.81
CA PRO A 189 -16.09 10.68 -5.20
C PRO A 189 -14.70 10.43 -5.81
N ARG A 190 -14.41 11.07 -6.95
CA ARG A 190 -13.12 10.93 -7.67
C ARG A 190 -12.37 12.25 -7.75
N GLU A 191 -13.10 13.36 -7.78
CA GLU A 191 -12.54 14.71 -7.89
C GLU A 191 -12.88 15.56 -6.67
N ALA A 192 -12.11 16.63 -6.44
CA ALA A 192 -12.30 17.56 -5.31
C ALA A 192 -13.75 18.07 -5.23
N HIS A 193 -14.38 18.34 -6.37
CA HIS A 193 -15.77 18.79 -6.44
C HIS A 193 -16.76 17.73 -5.94
N ASP A 194 -16.59 16.45 -6.32
CA ASP A 194 -17.45 15.37 -5.84
C ASP A 194 -17.37 15.22 -4.30
N PHE A 195 -16.16 15.41 -3.74
CA PHE A 195 -15.99 15.40 -2.28
C PHE A 195 -16.71 16.57 -1.61
N ASP A 196 -16.55 17.78 -2.14
CA ASP A 196 -17.15 19.00 -1.59
C ASP A 196 -18.69 19.00 -1.70
N GLU A 197 -19.25 18.33 -2.71
CA GLU A 197 -20.70 18.12 -2.86
C GLU A 197 -21.24 17.17 -1.79
N LEU A 198 -20.49 16.09 -1.50
CA LEU A 198 -20.89 15.07 -0.55
C LEU A 198 -20.64 15.45 0.92
N ILE A 199 -19.49 16.07 1.20
CA ILE A 199 -18.97 16.35 2.54
C ILE A 199 -18.49 17.81 2.60
N CYS A 200 -19.06 18.57 3.52
CA CYS A 200 -18.65 19.93 3.82
C CYS A 200 -17.87 19.98 5.14
N ALA A 201 -16.85 20.83 5.19
CA ALA A 201 -16.09 21.14 6.41
C ALA A 201 -15.95 22.66 6.62
N GLU A 202 -16.94 23.43 6.17
CA GLU A 202 -16.98 24.89 6.23
C GLU A 202 -18.21 25.38 7.02
N ILE A 203 -18.12 26.58 7.57
CA ILE A 203 -19.25 27.33 8.14
C ILE A 203 -20.06 27.89 6.96
N PRO A 204 -21.34 27.52 6.81
CA PRO A 204 -22.22 28.06 5.76
C PRO A 204 -22.42 29.57 5.91
N ASP A 205 -22.86 30.22 4.84
CA ASP A 205 -23.21 31.63 4.88
C ASP A 205 -24.41 31.87 5.82
N PRO A 206 -24.29 32.78 6.82
CA PRO A 206 -25.35 33.02 7.80
C PRO A 206 -26.60 33.69 7.22
N THR A 207 -26.50 34.30 6.04
CA THR A 207 -27.58 35.00 5.33
C THR A 207 -28.26 34.08 4.33
N THR A 208 -27.49 33.41 3.46
CA THR A 208 -28.06 32.59 2.37
C THR A 208 -28.38 31.16 2.81
N GLU A 209 -27.64 30.59 3.77
CA GLU A 209 -27.79 29.21 4.27
C GLU A 209 -28.07 29.16 5.79
N LYS A 210 -28.83 30.13 6.32
CA LYS A 210 -29.08 30.32 7.76
C LYS A 210 -29.43 29.02 8.52
N ALA A 211 -30.32 28.19 7.98
CA ALA A 211 -30.75 26.96 8.65
C ALA A 211 -29.60 25.96 8.85
N VAL A 212 -28.75 25.79 7.83
CA VAL A 212 -27.58 24.90 7.92
C VAL A 212 -26.51 25.56 8.79
N HIS A 213 -26.29 26.86 8.65
CA HIS A 213 -25.37 27.64 9.49
C HIS A 213 -25.65 27.42 10.98
N ASP A 214 -26.90 27.63 11.41
CA ASP A 214 -27.29 27.48 12.80
C ASP A 214 -27.04 26.05 13.31
N LEU A 215 -27.29 25.03 12.48
CA LEU A 215 -27.02 23.64 12.84
C LEU A 215 -25.52 23.32 12.93
N VAL A 216 -24.71 23.87 12.02
CA VAL A 216 -23.24 23.68 12.04
C VAL A 216 -22.65 24.29 13.29
N VAL A 217 -23.03 25.52 13.62
CA VAL A 217 -22.61 26.22 14.85
C VAL A 217 -23.01 25.43 16.11
N ASN A 218 -24.22 24.86 16.13
CA ASN A 218 -24.73 24.13 17.29
C ASN A 218 -24.16 22.71 17.46
N HIS A 219 -23.81 22.03 16.36
CA HIS A 219 -23.54 20.59 16.37
C HIS A 219 -22.21 20.15 15.78
N MET A 220 -21.60 20.95 14.89
CA MET A 220 -20.47 20.53 14.07
C MET A 220 -19.19 21.35 14.34
N ILE A 221 -19.13 22.20 15.37
CA ILE A 221 -17.88 22.90 15.75
C ILE A 221 -17.16 22.15 16.87
N HIS A 222 -15.89 21.82 16.64
CA HIS A 222 -15.00 21.22 17.63
C HIS A 222 -14.29 22.29 18.47
N GLY A 223 -14.36 22.20 19.79
CA GLY A 223 -13.62 23.15 20.64
C GLY A 223 -14.32 24.52 20.75
N PRO A 224 -13.65 25.56 21.28
CA PRO A 224 -12.26 25.95 21.03
C PRO A 224 -11.22 24.98 21.61
N CYS A 225 -10.31 24.47 20.78
CA CYS A 225 -9.25 23.52 21.15
C CYS A 225 -8.04 23.66 20.22
N GLY A 226 -6.83 23.42 20.73
CA GLY A 226 -5.57 23.46 19.97
C GLY A 226 -4.93 24.84 19.83
N ASP A 227 -5.55 25.87 20.41
CA ASP A 227 -4.98 27.21 20.59
C ASP A 227 -5.09 27.57 22.08
N LEU A 228 -3.93 27.72 22.74
CA LEU A 228 -3.82 27.99 24.18
C LEU A 228 -4.50 29.31 24.58
N ALA A 229 -4.46 30.34 23.72
CA ALA A 229 -5.10 31.62 23.98
C ALA A 229 -6.62 31.52 23.87
N ALA A 230 -7.12 30.81 22.85
CA ALA A 230 -8.55 30.56 22.68
C ALA A 230 -9.15 29.68 23.80
N CYS A 231 -8.41 28.65 24.25
CA CYS A 231 -8.83 27.80 25.37
C CYS A 231 -8.91 28.60 26.67
N ALA A 232 -7.88 29.41 26.97
CA ALA A 232 -7.85 30.27 28.15
C ALA A 232 -8.98 31.32 28.15
N ALA A 233 -9.31 31.90 26.99
CA ALA A 233 -10.38 32.88 26.85
C ALA A 233 -11.78 32.31 27.07
N SER A 234 -11.99 31.02 26.77
CA SER A 234 -13.33 30.38 26.81
C SER A 234 -13.74 29.81 28.17
N SER A 235 -12.86 29.79 29.17
CA SER A 235 -13.06 29.07 30.45
C SER A 235 -13.45 27.59 30.29
N TYR A 236 -13.18 26.99 29.13
CA TYR A 236 -13.54 25.62 28.77
C TYR A 236 -12.27 24.83 28.46
N THR A 237 -11.96 23.81 29.26
CA THR A 237 -10.87 22.87 28.99
C THR A 237 -11.43 21.67 28.22
N PRO A 238 -11.11 21.50 26.92
CA PRO A 238 -11.62 20.39 26.13
C PRO A 238 -11.02 19.06 26.64
N PRO A 239 -11.82 17.98 26.79
CA PRO A 239 -11.30 16.66 27.17
C PRO A 239 -10.28 16.07 26.17
N CYS A 240 -10.25 16.63 24.95
CA CYS A 240 -9.34 16.27 23.86
C CYS A 240 -7.99 17.01 23.91
N PHE A 241 -7.81 18.01 24.78
CA PHE A 241 -6.57 18.77 24.85
C PHE A 241 -5.52 18.01 25.68
N ASP A 242 -4.39 17.67 25.08
CA ASP A 242 -3.24 17.09 25.79
C ASP A 242 -2.33 18.23 26.27
N GLU A 243 -2.48 18.61 27.54
CA GLU A 243 -1.69 19.68 28.17
C GLU A 243 -0.18 19.44 28.08
N LYS A 244 0.29 18.18 28.03
CA LYS A 244 1.73 17.86 27.95
C LYS A 244 2.30 18.07 26.56
N LYS A 245 1.49 17.86 25.52
CA LYS A 245 1.92 18.02 24.12
C LYS A 245 1.51 19.36 23.51
N GLY A 246 0.67 20.14 24.20
CA GLY A 246 0.15 21.41 23.71
C GLY A 246 -0.73 21.28 22.46
N VAL A 247 -1.28 20.09 22.19
CA VAL A 247 -2.06 19.82 20.97
C VAL A 247 -3.35 19.06 21.29
N CYS A 248 -4.34 19.22 20.42
CA CYS A 248 -5.57 18.44 20.43
C CYS A 248 -5.32 17.00 19.97
N ASP A 249 -5.86 16.00 20.68
CA ASP A 249 -5.81 14.58 20.31
C ASP A 249 -6.56 14.26 18.99
N LYS A 250 -7.47 15.15 18.57
CA LYS A 250 -8.17 15.12 17.27
C LYS A 250 -7.50 15.97 16.20
N HIS A 251 -6.35 16.57 16.50
CA HIS A 251 -5.56 17.43 15.61
C HIS A 251 -6.36 18.62 15.08
N PHE A 252 -7.16 19.26 15.93
CA PHE A 252 -7.72 20.59 15.69
C PHE A 252 -6.79 21.66 16.28
N PRO A 253 -6.70 22.87 15.69
CA PRO A 253 -7.31 23.27 14.42
C PRO A 253 -6.73 22.54 13.20
N LYS A 254 -7.56 22.27 12.17
CA LYS A 254 -7.13 21.67 10.90
C LYS A 254 -6.46 22.72 9.99
N PRO A 255 -5.61 22.32 9.01
CA PRO A 255 -5.06 23.26 8.04
C PRO A 255 -6.15 23.79 7.08
N PHE A 256 -5.94 24.99 6.54
CA PHE A 256 -6.77 25.53 5.47
C PHE A 256 -6.42 24.89 4.11
N PHE A 257 -7.43 24.67 3.28
CA PHE A 257 -7.31 24.19 1.91
C PHE A 257 -8.38 24.84 1.04
N LEU A 258 -7.99 25.36 -0.13
CA LEU A 258 -8.94 25.97 -1.07
C LEU A 258 -9.81 24.93 -1.81
N GLN A 259 -9.34 23.68 -1.90
CA GLN A 259 -10.08 22.56 -2.48
C GLN A 259 -9.76 21.30 -1.68
N THR A 260 -10.67 20.31 -1.68
CA THR A 260 -10.40 19.02 -1.05
C THR A 260 -9.25 18.31 -1.75
N VAL A 261 -8.28 17.83 -0.96
CA VAL A 261 -7.14 17.06 -1.44
C VAL A 261 -7.31 15.62 -0.97
N ASP A 262 -7.50 14.69 -1.91
CA ASP A 262 -7.47 13.26 -1.58
C ASP A 262 -6.09 12.92 -1.04
N THR A 263 -6.03 12.32 0.15
CA THR A 263 -4.76 11.93 0.76
C THR A 263 -4.59 10.43 0.76
N GLU A 264 -3.32 10.06 0.80
CA GLU A 264 -2.89 8.68 0.81
C GLU A 264 -3.49 7.90 2.01
N ASP A 265 -3.69 8.53 3.18
CA ASP A 265 -3.99 7.86 4.48
C ASP A 265 -5.42 7.34 4.63
N GLY A 266 -6.24 7.53 3.59
CA GLY A 266 -7.62 7.06 3.52
C GLY A 266 -8.64 8.03 4.10
N TYR A 267 -8.24 9.26 4.46
CA TYR A 267 -9.13 10.37 4.84
C TYR A 267 -8.73 11.64 4.07
N PRO A 268 -9.58 12.20 3.21
CA PRO A 268 -9.27 13.42 2.47
C PRO A 268 -9.04 14.62 3.39
N LEU A 269 -8.17 15.54 2.97
CA LEU A 269 -8.05 16.85 3.59
C LEU A 269 -9.12 17.75 2.97
N TYR A 270 -10.25 17.86 3.67
CA TYR A 270 -11.40 18.62 3.18
C TYR A 270 -11.08 20.10 2.99
N ARG A 271 -11.74 20.69 2.00
CA ARG A 271 -11.76 22.13 1.77
C ARG A 271 -12.16 22.88 3.04
N ARG A 272 -11.33 23.86 3.40
CA ARG A 272 -11.51 24.79 4.52
C ARG A 272 -10.96 26.14 4.06
N ARG A 273 -11.81 27.02 3.52
CA ARG A 273 -11.38 28.35 3.06
C ARG A 273 -11.03 29.27 4.24
N PRO A 274 -9.94 30.05 4.17
CA PRO A 274 -9.62 31.04 5.19
C PRO A 274 -10.57 32.24 5.08
N PRO A 275 -10.93 32.91 6.19
CA PRO A 275 -11.80 34.08 6.16
C PRO A 275 -11.18 35.30 5.45
N ASN A 276 -9.84 35.35 5.33
CA ASN A 276 -9.11 36.37 4.58
C ASN A 276 -8.03 35.67 3.71
N PRO A 277 -8.31 35.33 2.44
CA PRO A 277 -7.35 34.67 1.56
C PRO A 277 -6.27 35.66 1.07
N SER A 278 -5.05 35.17 0.88
CA SER A 278 -3.95 35.94 0.31
C SER A 278 -4.13 36.29 -1.18
N SER A 279 -5.11 35.69 -1.87
CA SER A 279 -5.45 35.94 -3.28
C SER A 279 -6.32 37.18 -3.52
N GLY A 280 -6.96 37.74 -2.47
CA GLY A 280 -7.82 38.93 -2.59
C GLY A 280 -9.16 38.72 -3.34
N LEU A 281 -9.48 37.50 -3.77
CA LEU A 281 -10.75 37.18 -4.43
C LEU A 281 -11.84 36.86 -3.40
N GLN A 282 -13.02 37.47 -3.57
CA GLN A 282 -14.15 37.35 -2.63
C GLN A 282 -14.80 35.95 -2.64
N GLU A 283 -14.61 35.15 -3.69
CA GLU A 283 -15.13 33.78 -3.80
C GLU A 283 -14.29 32.76 -2.98
N ASP A 284 -13.11 33.16 -2.53
CA ASP A 284 -12.16 32.34 -1.76
C ASP A 284 -12.27 32.53 -0.23
N THR A 285 -13.20 33.35 0.27
CA THR A 285 -13.34 33.65 1.70
C THR A 285 -14.22 32.64 2.44
N GLY A 286 -13.75 32.18 3.59
CA GLY A 286 -14.53 31.38 4.55
C GLY A 286 -15.31 32.26 5.55
N HIS A 287 -16.34 31.70 6.19
CA HIS A 287 -17.07 32.39 7.25
C HIS A 287 -16.50 32.09 8.64
N THR A 288 -16.85 32.94 9.61
CA THR A 288 -16.58 32.75 11.04
C THR A 288 -17.87 32.76 11.83
N ALA A 289 -17.88 32.10 12.99
CA ALA A 289 -19.01 32.12 13.91
C ALA A 289 -18.53 32.16 15.36
N GLU A 290 -19.31 32.79 16.23
CA GLU A 290 -19.04 32.80 17.66
C GLU A 290 -19.51 31.51 18.31
N VAL A 291 -18.58 30.77 18.93
CA VAL A 291 -18.88 29.54 19.66
C VAL A 291 -18.21 29.62 21.03
N ARG A 292 -19.03 29.54 22.09
CA ARG A 292 -18.57 29.58 23.49
C ARG A 292 -17.71 30.82 23.81
N GLY A 293 -18.10 31.97 23.27
CA GLY A 293 -17.40 33.25 23.48
C GLY A 293 -16.11 33.41 22.66
N VAL A 294 -15.83 32.51 21.72
CA VAL A 294 -14.64 32.57 20.85
C VAL A 294 -15.07 32.61 19.38
N GLN A 295 -14.46 33.50 18.61
CA GLN A 295 -14.62 33.53 17.15
C GLN A 295 -13.89 32.36 16.51
N MET A 296 -14.65 31.45 15.88
CA MET A 296 -14.15 30.23 15.27
C MET A 296 -14.30 30.30 13.75
N ASP A 297 -13.33 29.73 13.04
CA ASP A 297 -13.34 29.63 11.58
C ASP A 297 -13.43 28.17 11.10
N ASN A 298 -13.32 27.99 9.79
CA ASN A 298 -13.38 26.68 9.12
C ASN A 298 -12.39 25.64 9.64
N ARG A 299 -11.34 25.98 10.41
CA ARG A 299 -10.38 25.00 10.94
C ARG A 299 -10.97 24.10 12.02
N TRP A 300 -12.07 24.50 12.65
CA TRP A 300 -12.72 23.76 13.75
C TRP A 300 -13.98 22.99 13.36
N VAL A 301 -14.40 23.08 12.10
CA VAL A 301 -15.60 22.39 11.62
C VAL A 301 -15.35 20.88 11.51
N VAL A 302 -16.19 20.09 12.15
CA VAL A 302 -16.25 18.64 11.99
C VAL A 302 -16.97 18.33 10.64
N PRO A 303 -16.43 17.45 9.78
CA PRO A 303 -17.03 17.16 8.48
C PRO A 303 -18.49 16.68 8.57
N TYR A 304 -19.36 17.16 7.68
CA TYR A 304 -20.79 16.86 7.71
C TYR A 304 -21.40 16.84 6.30
N ASN A 305 -22.59 16.23 6.18
CA ASN A 305 -23.40 16.30 4.97
C ASN A 305 -24.61 17.24 5.21
N LYS A 306 -24.81 18.24 4.33
CA LYS A 306 -25.84 19.28 4.51
C LYS A 306 -27.27 18.70 4.62
N PRO A 307 -27.76 17.87 3.68
CA PRO A 307 -29.09 17.24 3.79
C PRO A 307 -29.30 16.40 5.05
N LEU A 308 -28.32 15.58 5.43
CA LEU A 308 -28.42 14.75 6.64
C LEU A 308 -28.47 15.61 7.90
N LEU A 309 -27.64 16.64 7.99
CA LEU A 309 -27.63 17.53 9.15
C LEU A 309 -28.98 18.25 9.31
N LEU A 310 -29.55 18.77 8.21
CA LEU A 310 -30.89 19.39 8.19
C LEU A 310 -31.99 18.44 8.67
N LYS A 311 -31.95 17.17 8.24
CA LYS A 311 -32.98 16.19 8.55
C LYS A 311 -32.91 15.68 9.98
N TYR A 312 -31.72 15.42 10.49
CA TYR A 312 -31.54 14.77 11.80
C TYR A 312 -31.28 15.73 12.95
N ASN A 313 -30.86 16.98 12.68
CA ASN A 313 -30.68 18.02 13.69
C ASN A 313 -29.92 17.49 14.93
N CYS A 314 -28.71 16.99 14.72
CA CYS A 314 -27.87 16.41 15.77
C CYS A 314 -26.40 16.45 15.33
N HIS A 315 -25.49 16.11 16.25
CA HIS A 315 -24.09 15.90 15.86
C HIS A 315 -23.99 14.64 14.98
N LEU A 316 -23.75 14.87 13.69
CA LEU A 316 -23.68 13.86 12.64
C LEU A 316 -22.40 14.07 11.80
N ASN A 317 -21.33 13.37 12.16
CA ASN A 317 -20.07 13.40 11.42
C ASN A 317 -20.16 12.50 10.21
N VAL A 318 -19.74 12.99 9.04
CA VAL A 318 -19.62 12.20 7.81
C VAL A 318 -18.20 12.34 7.30
N GLU A 319 -17.44 11.25 7.33
CA GLU A 319 -16.08 11.22 6.80
C GLU A 319 -15.98 10.20 5.68
N PHE A 320 -15.32 10.59 4.60
CA PHE A 320 -14.80 9.65 3.61
C PHE A 320 -13.67 8.84 4.24
N CYS A 321 -13.80 7.52 4.17
CA CYS A 321 -12.84 6.55 4.67
C CYS A 321 -12.48 5.61 3.52
N ARG A 322 -11.20 5.37 3.25
CA ARG A 322 -10.72 4.34 2.30
C ARG A 322 -9.73 3.38 2.97
N SER A 323 -9.86 3.22 4.29
CA SER A 323 -8.93 2.46 5.12
C SER A 323 -9.62 1.36 5.92
N VAL A 324 -8.98 0.19 5.99
CA VAL A 324 -9.44 -0.89 6.89
C VAL A 324 -9.19 -0.55 8.36
N LYS A 325 -8.42 0.52 8.66
CA LYS A 325 -8.37 1.08 10.03
C LYS A 325 -9.74 1.47 10.54
N CYS A 326 -10.66 1.94 9.68
CA CYS A 326 -12.01 2.31 10.09
C CYS A 326 -12.77 1.09 10.64
N VAL A 327 -12.48 -0.11 10.15
CA VAL A 327 -13.02 -1.37 10.69
C VAL A 327 -12.40 -1.69 12.05
N LYS A 328 -11.07 -1.54 12.22
CA LYS A 328 -10.42 -1.64 13.54
C LYS A 328 -10.99 -0.60 14.51
N TYR A 329 -11.25 0.62 14.05
CA TYR A 329 -11.78 1.72 14.85
C TYR A 329 -13.23 1.48 15.25
N LEU A 330 -14.10 1.06 14.33
CA LEU A 330 -15.47 0.62 14.63
C LEU A 330 -15.44 -0.51 15.67
N ASN A 331 -14.55 -1.49 15.46
CA ASN A 331 -14.41 -2.60 16.38
C ASN A 331 -13.64 -2.25 17.66
N LYS A 332 -12.91 -1.13 17.73
CA LYS A 332 -12.36 -0.64 19.00
C LYS A 332 -13.52 -0.38 19.96
N TYR A 333 -14.63 0.16 19.49
CA TYR A 333 -15.83 0.35 20.30
C TYR A 333 -16.58 -0.94 20.61
N VAL A 334 -16.31 -1.99 19.84
CA VAL A 334 -16.72 -3.36 20.14
C VAL A 334 -15.80 -3.96 21.25
N TYR A 335 -14.48 -3.82 21.16
CA TYR A 335 -13.51 -4.46 22.06
C TYR A 335 -13.17 -3.69 23.33
N LYS A 336 -13.25 -2.35 23.31
CA LYS A 336 -12.85 -1.48 24.44
C LYS A 336 -13.63 -1.84 25.71
N GLY A 337 -14.86 -2.33 25.55
CA GLY A 337 -15.75 -2.66 26.65
C GLY A 337 -16.09 -1.41 27.49
N PRO A 338 -16.98 -1.57 28.48
CA PRO A 338 -17.26 -0.52 29.46
C PRO A 338 -16.01 -0.15 30.27
N ASP A 339 -15.97 1.08 30.80
CA ASP A 339 -14.93 1.50 31.74
C ASP A 339 -14.94 0.53 32.95
N ARG A 340 -13.77 -0.02 33.30
CA ARG A 340 -13.61 -1.07 34.33
C ARG A 340 -12.78 -0.57 35.51
N ALA A 341 -13.13 -1.00 36.72
CA ALA A 341 -12.23 -0.97 37.86
C ALA A 341 -11.50 -2.31 37.94
N MET A 342 -10.16 -2.33 37.89
CA MET A 342 -9.40 -3.57 38.08
C MET A 342 -9.45 -4.00 39.55
N ALA A 343 -10.13 -5.10 39.83
CA ALA A 343 -10.01 -5.85 41.07
C ALA A 343 -9.67 -7.30 40.71
N LYS A 344 -8.46 -7.76 41.04
CA LYS A 344 -8.03 -9.14 40.76
C LYS A 344 -8.54 -10.05 41.88
N VAL A 345 -9.61 -10.80 41.65
CA VAL A 345 -9.99 -11.93 42.52
C VAL A 345 -9.43 -13.19 41.87
N VAL A 346 -8.22 -13.61 42.28
CA VAL A 346 -7.63 -14.87 41.81
C VAL A 346 -8.29 -16.01 42.58
N SER A 347 -9.14 -16.79 41.91
CA SER A 347 -9.46 -18.14 42.35
C SER A 347 -8.97 -19.13 41.30
N GLU A 348 -7.66 -19.37 41.28
CA GLU A 348 -7.16 -20.61 40.70
C GLU A 348 -7.71 -21.76 41.56
N ASP A 349 -8.38 -22.74 40.95
CA ASP A 349 -8.56 -24.01 41.63
C ASP A 349 -7.21 -24.72 41.75
N ALA A 350 -7.09 -25.71 42.63
CA ALA A 350 -5.83 -26.42 42.89
C ALA A 350 -5.28 -27.20 41.65
N GLN A 351 -5.97 -27.12 40.50
CA GLN A 351 -5.65 -27.79 39.24
C GLN A 351 -5.32 -26.81 38.09
N GLY A 352 -5.33 -25.49 38.33
CA GLY A 352 -4.95 -24.48 37.34
C GLY A 352 -6.01 -24.18 36.27
N ASN A 353 -7.29 -24.46 36.53
CA ASN A 353 -8.38 -24.16 35.60
C ASN A 353 -8.86 -22.70 35.72
N ILE A 354 -9.27 -22.11 34.60
CA ILE A 354 -9.78 -20.73 34.50
C ILE A 354 -11.32 -20.76 34.38
N ASP A 355 -12.05 -20.08 35.29
CA ASP A 355 -13.50 -19.86 35.19
C ASP A 355 -13.80 -18.62 34.30
N GLU A 356 -14.04 -18.86 33.00
CA GLU A 356 -14.36 -17.80 32.02
C GLU A 356 -15.60 -16.95 32.41
N ILE A 357 -16.51 -17.47 33.23
CA ILE A 357 -17.70 -16.74 33.70
C ILE A 357 -17.30 -15.81 34.86
N GLN A 358 -16.44 -16.26 35.77
CA GLN A 358 -15.90 -15.44 36.85
C GLN A 358 -15.00 -14.31 36.31
N ASP A 359 -14.17 -14.61 35.31
CA ASP A 359 -13.37 -13.61 34.57
C ASP A 359 -14.23 -12.60 33.79
N PHE A 360 -15.44 -13.01 33.37
CA PHE A 360 -16.39 -12.10 32.72
C PHE A 360 -17.14 -11.22 33.74
N VAL A 361 -17.34 -11.70 34.96
CA VAL A 361 -17.96 -10.95 36.08
C VAL A 361 -16.90 -10.03 36.70
N ASP A 362 -16.53 -9.00 35.95
CA ASP A 362 -15.66 -7.91 36.38
C ASP A 362 -16.49 -6.68 36.79
N GLY A 363 -15.96 -5.86 37.70
CA GLY A 363 -16.54 -4.57 38.10
C GLY A 363 -16.59 -3.56 36.96
N ARG A 364 -17.62 -3.66 36.12
CA ARG A 364 -17.85 -2.81 34.96
C ARG A 364 -18.91 -1.74 35.22
N TYR A 365 -18.68 -0.53 34.72
CA TYR A 365 -19.66 0.53 34.76
C TYR A 365 -20.80 0.25 33.77
N ILE A 366 -22.05 0.27 34.23
CA ILE A 366 -23.25 0.14 33.39
C ILE A 366 -24.06 1.43 33.51
N SER A 367 -24.30 2.10 32.39
CA SER A 367 -25.14 3.30 32.36
C SER A 367 -26.63 2.95 32.27
N SER A 368 -27.50 3.85 32.74
CA SER A 368 -28.95 3.69 32.59
C SER A 368 -29.39 3.61 31.12
N GLY A 369 -28.70 4.33 30.23
CA GLY A 369 -28.91 4.28 28.79
C GLY A 369 -28.55 2.94 28.14
N GLU A 370 -27.45 2.32 28.56
CA GLU A 370 -27.05 0.97 28.11
C GLU A 370 -28.00 -0.09 28.66
N ALA A 371 -28.30 -0.03 29.95
CA ALA A 371 -29.20 -0.97 30.61
C ALA A 371 -30.59 -0.99 29.96
N VAL A 372 -31.18 0.18 29.69
CA VAL A 372 -32.51 0.25 29.07
C VAL A 372 -32.50 -0.24 27.63
N TRP A 373 -31.40 -0.05 26.89
CA TRP A 373 -31.27 -0.58 25.52
C TRP A 373 -31.36 -2.10 25.50
N HIS A 374 -30.69 -2.76 26.45
CA HIS A 374 -30.76 -4.20 26.64
C HIS A 374 -32.13 -4.67 27.12
N LEU A 375 -32.77 -3.94 28.05
CA LEU A 375 -34.11 -4.27 28.52
C LEU A 375 -35.18 -4.18 27.42
N LEU A 376 -34.99 -3.26 26.47
CA LEU A 376 -35.85 -3.10 25.30
C LEU A 376 -35.51 -4.07 24.15
N ASP A 377 -34.50 -4.92 24.33
CA ASP A 377 -33.98 -5.87 23.33
C ASP A 377 -33.61 -5.19 22.00
N PHE A 378 -33.03 -3.99 22.08
CA PHE A 378 -32.55 -3.30 20.90
C PHE A 378 -31.19 -3.87 20.45
N PRO A 379 -30.97 -4.05 19.13
CA PRO A 379 -29.72 -4.62 18.63
C PRO A 379 -28.54 -3.64 18.83
N LEU A 380 -27.39 -4.17 19.24
CA LEU A 380 -26.14 -3.40 19.42
C LEU A 380 -25.33 -3.21 18.13
N ASN A 381 -25.60 -4.05 17.13
CA ASN A 381 -24.92 -4.01 15.84
C ASN A 381 -25.83 -4.57 14.75
N GLY A 382 -25.46 -4.31 13.50
CA GLY A 382 -26.12 -4.88 12.35
C GLY A 382 -25.23 -4.88 11.12
N CYS A 383 -25.52 -5.78 10.18
CA CYS A 383 -24.84 -5.92 8.91
C CYS A 383 -25.85 -6.13 7.78
N SER A 384 -25.58 -5.56 6.60
CA SER A 384 -26.41 -5.74 5.40
C SER A 384 -26.31 -7.12 4.77
N HIS A 385 -25.23 -7.86 5.01
CA HIS A 385 -24.96 -9.15 4.38
C HIS A 385 -25.15 -10.29 5.37
N ASN A 386 -25.60 -11.43 4.84
CA ASN A 386 -25.64 -12.67 5.59
C ASN A 386 -24.25 -13.32 5.54
N VAL A 387 -23.53 -13.29 6.68
CA VAL A 387 -22.21 -13.92 6.83
C VAL A 387 -22.38 -15.34 7.36
N GLU A 388 -22.26 -16.33 6.47
CA GLU A 388 -22.35 -17.75 6.80
C GLU A 388 -21.02 -18.25 7.36
N ARG A 389 -21.00 -18.76 8.59
CA ARG A 389 -19.77 -19.21 9.27
C ARG A 389 -19.45 -20.64 8.87
N LEU A 390 -18.31 -20.82 8.23
CA LEU A 390 -17.87 -22.07 7.62
C LEU A 390 -16.83 -22.77 8.50
N ALA A 391 -17.03 -24.05 8.76
CA ALA A 391 -16.20 -24.88 9.61
C ALA A 391 -14.78 -25.01 9.02
N CYS A 392 -13.78 -25.01 9.90
CA CYS A 392 -12.39 -25.25 9.52
C CYS A 392 -11.75 -26.10 10.62
N HIS A 393 -11.51 -27.37 10.33
CA HIS A 393 -10.93 -28.36 11.23
C HIS A 393 -10.19 -29.43 10.40
N LEU A 394 -9.25 -30.13 11.03
CA LEU A 394 -8.63 -31.33 10.45
C LEU A 394 -9.64 -32.49 10.43
N GLU A 395 -9.31 -33.55 9.69
CA GLU A 395 -10.08 -34.79 9.72
C GLU A 395 -10.18 -35.30 11.17
N ASN A 396 -11.39 -35.71 11.60
CA ASN A 396 -11.71 -36.18 12.96
C ASN A 396 -11.48 -35.16 14.10
N HIS A 397 -11.22 -33.88 13.80
CA HIS A 397 -11.08 -32.81 14.81
C HIS A 397 -12.33 -31.92 14.92
N GLN A 398 -13.52 -32.47 14.68
CA GLN A 398 -14.79 -31.77 14.89
C GLN A 398 -15.01 -31.52 16.38
N SER A 399 -15.59 -30.36 16.72
CA SER A 399 -16.05 -30.11 18.08
C SER A 399 -17.31 -30.93 18.35
N VAL A 400 -17.29 -31.74 19.41
CA VAL A 400 -18.41 -32.57 19.87
C VAL A 400 -18.92 -31.98 21.17
N SER A 401 -20.19 -31.58 21.19
CA SER A 401 -20.89 -31.24 22.43
C SER A 401 -21.64 -32.46 22.94
N PHE A 402 -21.50 -32.76 24.24
CA PHE A 402 -22.13 -33.92 24.87
C PHE A 402 -22.60 -33.56 26.28
N ASP A 403 -23.63 -34.28 26.75
CA ASP A 403 -24.12 -34.17 28.13
C ASP A 403 -23.63 -35.34 28.96
N PRO A 404 -22.66 -35.14 29.87
CA PRO A 404 -22.11 -36.23 30.69
C PRO A 404 -23.12 -36.92 31.61
N ALA A 405 -24.26 -36.28 31.88
CA ALA A 405 -25.32 -36.88 32.68
C ALA A 405 -26.28 -37.74 31.85
N ALA A 406 -26.40 -37.47 30.55
CA ALA A 406 -27.21 -38.27 29.63
C ALA A 406 -26.39 -39.39 28.98
N GLU A 407 -25.11 -39.14 28.71
CA GLU A 407 -24.17 -40.10 28.14
C GLU A 407 -22.85 -40.12 28.95
N PRO A 408 -22.77 -40.98 29.98
CA PRO A 408 -21.60 -41.05 30.86
C PRO A 408 -20.40 -41.75 30.22
N SER A 409 -20.59 -42.50 29.12
CA SER A 409 -19.53 -43.23 28.42
C SER A 409 -18.97 -42.44 27.25
N VAL A 410 -17.65 -42.21 27.25
CA VAL A 410 -16.92 -41.64 26.11
C VAL A 410 -17.02 -42.55 24.88
N ASN A 411 -17.02 -43.88 25.08
CA ASN A 411 -17.13 -44.86 23.99
C ASN A 411 -18.44 -44.75 23.22
N ASN A 412 -19.57 -44.52 23.89
CA ASN A 412 -20.86 -44.32 23.23
C ASN A 412 -20.88 -43.04 22.38
N ILE A 413 -20.22 -41.98 22.85
CA ILE A 413 -20.06 -40.72 22.10
C ILE A 413 -19.21 -40.94 20.85
N ILE A 414 -18.15 -41.76 20.93
CA ILE A 414 -17.31 -42.12 19.78
C ILE A 414 -18.11 -42.96 18.77
N GLN A 415 -18.92 -43.91 19.23
CA GLN A 415 -19.73 -44.76 18.34
C GLN A 415 -20.76 -43.98 17.51
N ALA A 416 -21.23 -42.83 18.01
CA ALA A 416 -22.10 -41.93 17.25
C ALA A 416 -21.39 -41.24 16.06
N GLY A 417 -20.05 -41.28 16.03
CA GLY A 417 -19.21 -40.71 14.99
C GLY A 417 -19.10 -39.17 15.05
N PRO A 418 -18.21 -38.58 14.26
CA PRO A 418 -18.01 -37.13 14.26
C PRO A 418 -19.23 -36.40 13.66
N PRO A 419 -19.64 -35.25 14.21
CA PRO A 419 -20.80 -34.51 13.72
C PRO A 419 -20.55 -33.96 12.31
N LYS A 420 -21.59 -33.99 11.46
CA LYS A 420 -21.56 -33.33 10.15
C LYS A 420 -21.41 -31.81 10.32
N THR A 421 -20.40 -31.24 9.67
CA THR A 421 -20.12 -29.80 9.65
C THR A 421 -20.43 -29.20 8.29
N THR A 422 -20.38 -27.87 8.18
CA THR A 422 -20.48 -27.18 6.89
C THR A 422 -19.37 -27.61 5.92
N LEU A 423 -18.21 -28.08 6.41
CA LEU A 423 -17.07 -28.54 5.61
C LEU A 423 -17.30 -29.96 5.09
N THR A 424 -17.64 -30.91 5.96
CA THR A 424 -17.91 -32.29 5.53
C THR A 424 -19.15 -32.38 4.63
N ALA A 425 -20.16 -31.54 4.86
CA ALA A 425 -21.31 -31.45 3.97
C ALA A 425 -20.96 -30.83 2.60
N PHE A 426 -19.95 -29.97 2.52
CA PHE A 426 -19.46 -29.43 1.25
C PHE A 426 -18.74 -30.53 0.43
N PHE A 427 -17.91 -31.33 1.08
CA PHE A 427 -17.28 -32.52 0.50
C PHE A 427 -18.32 -33.51 -0.03
N GLU A 428 -19.34 -33.84 0.78
CA GLU A 428 -20.44 -34.73 0.39
C GLU A 428 -21.24 -34.18 -0.80
N TYR A 429 -21.50 -32.87 -0.82
CA TYR A 429 -22.21 -32.21 -1.92
C TYR A 429 -21.42 -32.25 -3.22
N ASN A 430 -20.10 -32.04 -3.17
CA ASN A 430 -19.25 -32.13 -4.35
C ASN A 430 -19.05 -33.59 -4.79
N THR A 431 -19.06 -34.56 -3.87
CA THR A 431 -18.94 -35.98 -4.24
C THR A 431 -20.21 -36.50 -4.92
N THR A 432 -21.37 -36.10 -4.41
CA THR A 432 -22.69 -36.57 -4.87
C THR A 432 -23.62 -35.38 -5.07
N PRO A 433 -23.44 -34.60 -6.14
CA PRO A 433 -24.34 -33.50 -6.46
C PRO A 433 -25.75 -34.04 -6.77
N PRO A 434 -26.82 -33.23 -6.58
CA PRO A 434 -28.18 -33.63 -6.92
C PRO A 434 -28.30 -34.14 -8.36
N ALA A 435 -29.12 -35.19 -8.57
CA ALA A 435 -29.28 -35.87 -9.87
C ALA A 435 -29.74 -34.98 -11.03
N ARG A 436 -30.27 -33.77 -10.75
CA ARG A 436 -30.56 -32.73 -11.75
C ARG A 436 -30.03 -31.40 -11.25
N LEU A 437 -28.90 -30.97 -11.81
CA LEU A 437 -28.42 -29.60 -11.70
C LEU A 437 -29.13 -28.71 -12.74
N HIS A 438 -29.26 -27.42 -12.46
CA HIS A 438 -29.74 -26.47 -13.47
C HIS A 438 -28.73 -26.35 -14.63
N PRO A 439 -29.16 -26.00 -15.87
CA PRO A 439 -28.24 -25.78 -16.98
C PRO A 439 -27.16 -24.74 -16.62
N GLY A 440 -25.88 -25.15 -16.72
CA GLY A 440 -24.73 -24.31 -16.38
C GLY A 440 -24.37 -24.24 -14.89
N GLU A 441 -25.11 -24.91 -14.00
CA GLU A 441 -24.74 -25.08 -12.60
C GLU A 441 -23.50 -25.98 -12.49
N SER A 442 -22.48 -25.52 -11.79
CA SER A 442 -21.23 -26.27 -11.61
C SER A 442 -20.66 -26.04 -10.20
N PRO A 443 -21.13 -26.76 -9.17
CA PRO A 443 -20.68 -26.58 -7.79
C PRO A 443 -19.17 -26.80 -7.62
N HIS A 444 -18.59 -27.69 -8.42
CA HIS A 444 -17.15 -27.96 -8.45
C HIS A 444 -16.28 -26.77 -8.85
N THR A 445 -16.88 -25.72 -9.44
CA THR A 445 -16.15 -24.50 -9.83
C THR A 445 -16.06 -23.46 -8.72
N LEU A 446 -16.72 -23.70 -7.58
CA LEU A 446 -16.76 -22.79 -6.45
C LEU A 446 -15.69 -23.13 -5.41
N LEU A 447 -15.10 -22.10 -4.83
CA LEU A 447 -14.31 -22.20 -3.60
C LEU A 447 -15.23 -22.39 -2.40
N TYR A 448 -14.70 -22.96 -1.32
CA TYR A 448 -15.49 -23.23 -0.12
C TYR A 448 -16.16 -21.96 0.46
N HIS A 449 -15.46 -20.83 0.44
CA HIS A 449 -15.99 -19.55 0.92
C HIS A 449 -16.99 -18.87 -0.04
N GLU A 450 -17.05 -19.29 -1.31
CA GLU A 450 -18.00 -18.80 -2.32
C GLU A 450 -19.32 -19.57 -2.27
N PHE A 451 -19.29 -20.79 -1.72
CA PHE A 451 -20.43 -21.69 -1.66
C PHE A 451 -21.70 -21.05 -1.06
N PRO A 452 -21.61 -20.27 0.03
CA PRO A 452 -22.79 -19.61 0.61
C PRO A 452 -23.45 -18.56 -0.28
N ARG A 453 -22.82 -18.13 -1.38
CA ARG A 453 -23.45 -17.23 -2.37
C ARG A 453 -24.60 -17.92 -3.11
N TYR A 454 -24.48 -19.24 -3.32
CA TYR A 454 -25.43 -20.04 -4.11
C TYR A 454 -26.27 -20.97 -3.23
N TYR A 455 -25.65 -21.51 -2.17
CA TYR A 455 -26.25 -22.51 -1.30
C TYR A 455 -26.46 -21.95 0.12
N THR A 456 -27.42 -22.52 0.85
CA THR A 456 -27.65 -22.23 2.27
C THR A 456 -27.54 -23.53 3.05
N PHE A 457 -26.89 -23.47 4.22
CA PHE A 457 -26.75 -24.63 5.07
C PHE A 457 -28.01 -24.82 5.91
N ASN A 458 -28.55 -26.04 5.93
CA ASN A 458 -29.66 -26.38 6.81
C ASN A 458 -29.13 -27.00 8.10
N ASN A 459 -29.23 -26.28 9.21
CA ASN A 459 -28.72 -26.75 10.50
C ASN A 459 -29.42 -27.99 11.04
N SER A 460 -30.67 -28.24 10.65
CA SER A 460 -31.45 -29.41 11.10
C SER A 460 -31.08 -30.67 10.33
N THR A 461 -30.94 -30.58 9.00
CA THR A 461 -30.57 -31.74 8.16
C THR A 461 -29.07 -31.88 7.96
N LYS A 462 -28.27 -30.89 8.38
CA LYS A 462 -26.82 -30.80 8.19
C LYS A 462 -26.39 -30.94 6.72
N THR A 463 -27.19 -30.41 5.80
CA THR A 463 -26.95 -30.47 4.35
C THR A 463 -27.02 -29.10 3.70
N TRP A 464 -26.32 -28.96 2.57
CA TRP A 464 -26.42 -27.79 1.71
C TRP A 464 -27.61 -27.93 0.76
N LYS A 465 -28.36 -26.82 0.59
CA LYS A 465 -29.42 -26.73 -0.41
C LYS A 465 -29.27 -25.46 -1.24
N LEU A 466 -29.70 -25.50 -2.49
CA LEU A 466 -29.74 -24.32 -3.35
C LEU A 466 -30.63 -23.25 -2.72
N ARG A 467 -30.17 -21.99 -2.70
CA ARG A 467 -30.96 -20.88 -2.15
C ARG A 467 -32.19 -20.64 -3.01
N ASP A 468 -33.33 -20.38 -2.36
CA ASP A 468 -34.58 -20.09 -3.07
C ASP A 468 -34.48 -18.87 -4.01
N ARG A 469 -33.67 -17.86 -3.64
CA ARG A 469 -33.42 -16.69 -4.50
C ARG A 469 -32.62 -17.04 -5.75
N VAL A 470 -31.64 -17.93 -5.63
CA VAL A 470 -30.82 -18.41 -6.75
C VAL A 470 -31.67 -19.26 -7.67
N LYS A 471 -32.44 -20.19 -7.10
CA LYS A 471 -33.41 -21.01 -7.84
C LYS A 471 -34.37 -20.13 -8.66
N LYS A 472 -35.01 -19.14 -8.01
CA LYS A 472 -35.89 -18.17 -8.71
C LYS A 472 -35.18 -17.38 -9.81
N ALA A 473 -33.90 -17.06 -9.66
CA ALA A 473 -33.13 -16.35 -10.67
C ALA A 473 -32.82 -17.26 -11.88
N LEU A 474 -32.44 -18.51 -11.63
CA LEU A 474 -32.21 -19.52 -12.66
C LEU A 474 -33.50 -19.85 -13.42
N ASP A 475 -34.62 -20.02 -12.71
CA ASP A 475 -35.94 -20.26 -13.28
C ASP A 475 -36.41 -19.09 -14.20
N ARG A 476 -35.88 -17.88 -13.97
CA ARG A 476 -36.11 -16.69 -14.81
C ARG A 476 -35.10 -16.54 -15.96
N GLY A 477 -34.25 -17.55 -16.20
CA GLY A 477 -33.25 -17.55 -17.28
C GLY A 477 -31.97 -16.79 -16.96
N ARG A 478 -31.71 -16.39 -15.71
CA ARG A 478 -30.43 -15.76 -15.34
C ARG A 478 -29.30 -16.80 -15.39
N PRO A 479 -28.16 -16.54 -16.05
CA PRO A 479 -27.04 -17.48 -16.08
C PRO A 479 -26.49 -17.82 -14.70
N TRP A 480 -25.96 -19.04 -14.50
CA TRP A 480 -25.37 -19.49 -13.23
C TRP A 480 -24.37 -18.50 -12.64
N ALA A 481 -23.45 -17.98 -13.47
CA ALA A 481 -22.46 -16.98 -13.06
C ALA A 481 -23.08 -15.75 -12.38
N ASN A 482 -24.31 -15.38 -12.76
CA ASN A 482 -25.02 -14.21 -12.27
C ASN A 482 -26.16 -14.56 -11.29
N ALA A 483 -26.47 -15.84 -11.05
CA ALA A 483 -27.60 -16.24 -10.22
C ALA A 483 -27.33 -16.14 -8.70
N GLY A 484 -26.06 -16.03 -8.30
CA GLY A 484 -25.63 -15.97 -6.90
C GLY A 484 -26.15 -14.74 -6.14
N VAL A 485 -26.40 -14.89 -4.84
CA VAL A 485 -26.84 -13.78 -3.97
C VAL A 485 -25.65 -12.97 -3.50
N GLU A 486 -25.48 -11.76 -4.02
CA GLU A 486 -24.35 -10.86 -3.70
C GLU A 486 -24.21 -10.60 -2.19
N LYS A 487 -25.33 -10.43 -1.47
CA LYS A 487 -25.34 -10.19 -0.02
C LYS A 487 -25.21 -11.45 0.86
N ALA A 488 -24.65 -12.54 0.33
CA ALA A 488 -24.39 -13.77 1.08
C ALA A 488 -22.90 -14.14 0.98
N VAL A 489 -22.20 -14.14 2.12
CA VAL A 489 -20.74 -14.25 2.18
C VAL A 489 -20.33 -15.40 3.08
N GLY A 490 -19.45 -16.29 2.61
CA GLY A 490 -18.91 -17.39 3.43
C GLY A 490 -17.67 -17.00 4.22
N ARG A 491 -17.68 -17.18 5.54
CA ARG A 491 -16.54 -16.91 6.43
C ARG A 491 -15.95 -18.21 6.97
N VAL A 492 -14.86 -18.67 6.38
CA VAL A 492 -14.07 -19.79 6.91
C VAL A 492 -13.49 -19.39 8.27
N HIS A 493 -13.73 -20.23 9.28
CA HIS A 493 -13.20 -20.02 10.62
C HIS A 493 -11.69 -19.76 10.57
N TRP A 494 -11.28 -18.74 11.33
CA TRP A 494 -9.90 -18.32 11.40
C TRP A 494 -9.02 -19.41 12.00
N ALA A 495 -7.80 -19.54 11.46
CA ALA A 495 -6.74 -20.39 12.00
C ALA A 495 -5.44 -19.59 12.03
N SER A 496 -4.72 -19.57 13.16
CA SER A 496 -3.39 -18.92 13.23
C SER A 496 -2.32 -19.80 12.63
N PRO A 497 -1.21 -19.22 12.13
CA PRO A 497 -0.01 -19.98 11.78
C PRO A 497 0.49 -20.92 12.89
N SER A 498 0.31 -20.54 14.17
CA SER A 498 0.64 -21.39 15.32
C SER A 498 -0.22 -22.66 15.46
N GLN A 499 -1.35 -22.74 14.74
CA GLN A 499 -2.21 -23.93 14.70
C GLN A 499 -1.82 -24.93 13.59
N GLY A 500 -0.64 -24.76 12.98
CA GLY A 500 0.01 -25.76 12.12
C GLY A 500 -0.84 -26.20 10.93
N GLU A 501 -1.04 -27.50 10.77
CA GLU A 501 -1.79 -28.11 9.65
C GLU A 501 -3.20 -27.55 9.46
N ARG A 502 -3.88 -27.10 10.53
CA ARG A 502 -5.21 -26.48 10.41
C ARG A 502 -5.15 -25.14 9.67
N PHE A 503 -4.05 -24.39 9.83
CA PHE A 503 -3.83 -23.16 9.07
C PHE A 503 -3.57 -23.46 7.59
N PHE A 504 -2.75 -24.46 7.29
CA PHE A 504 -2.48 -24.85 5.89
C PHE A 504 -3.71 -25.46 5.21
N LEU A 505 -4.52 -26.24 5.91
CA LEU A 505 -5.83 -26.73 5.43
C LEU A 505 -6.74 -25.54 5.09
N ARG A 506 -6.79 -24.52 5.95
CA ARG A 506 -7.55 -23.29 5.68
C ARG A 506 -7.08 -22.63 4.38
N LEU A 507 -5.76 -22.53 4.15
CA LEU A 507 -5.21 -21.99 2.90
C LEU A 507 -5.61 -22.85 1.69
N CYS A 508 -5.58 -24.18 1.82
CA CYS A 508 -6.03 -25.07 0.75
C CYS A 508 -7.52 -24.84 0.41
N LEU A 509 -8.39 -24.72 1.42
CA LEU A 509 -9.84 -24.50 1.24
C LEU A 509 -10.22 -23.21 0.51
N ILE A 510 -9.38 -22.17 0.60
CA ILE A 510 -9.62 -20.87 -0.05
C ILE A 510 -9.01 -20.79 -1.45
N HIS A 511 -8.19 -21.77 -1.84
CA HIS A 511 -7.48 -21.77 -3.12
C HIS A 511 -7.85 -22.93 -4.04
N GLN A 512 -8.44 -24.00 -3.51
CA GLN A 512 -8.86 -25.17 -4.27
C GLN A 512 -10.38 -25.24 -4.39
N LYS A 513 -10.84 -25.50 -5.61
CA LYS A 513 -12.26 -25.53 -5.97
C LYS A 513 -12.79 -26.96 -5.91
N GLY A 514 -14.06 -27.09 -5.51
CA GLY A 514 -14.80 -28.35 -5.67
C GLY A 514 -14.27 -29.54 -4.88
N ALA A 515 -13.47 -29.31 -3.83
CA ALA A 515 -12.86 -30.39 -3.05
C ALA A 515 -13.92 -31.39 -2.54
N THR A 516 -13.63 -32.67 -2.68
CA THR A 516 -14.53 -33.80 -2.38
C THR A 516 -14.16 -34.53 -1.09
N SER A 517 -12.95 -34.32 -0.56
CA SER A 517 -12.47 -34.95 0.67
C SER A 517 -11.30 -34.18 1.29
N PHE A 518 -10.87 -34.61 2.48
CA PHE A 518 -9.65 -34.13 3.11
C PHE A 518 -8.38 -34.47 2.31
N ASP A 519 -8.36 -35.59 1.60
CA ASP A 519 -7.26 -36.01 0.72
C ASP A 519 -7.25 -35.26 -0.61
N ASP A 520 -8.41 -34.93 -1.15
CA ASP A 520 -8.55 -34.11 -2.35
C ASP A 520 -7.94 -32.72 -2.13
N LEU A 521 -8.11 -32.14 -0.94
CA LEU A 521 -7.42 -30.90 -0.54
C LEU A 521 -5.90 -31.02 -0.45
N LYS A 522 -5.35 -32.23 -0.32
CA LYS A 522 -3.90 -32.45 -0.38
C LYS A 522 -3.42 -32.73 -1.80
N THR A 523 -4.31 -32.77 -2.79
CA THR A 523 -3.99 -33.17 -4.17
C THR A 523 -3.86 -31.95 -5.08
N VAL A 524 -2.65 -31.68 -5.56
CA VAL A 524 -2.34 -30.50 -6.39
C VAL A 524 -1.68 -30.95 -7.68
N GLY A 525 -2.28 -30.60 -8.82
CA GLY A 525 -1.77 -31.00 -10.14
C GLY A 525 -1.78 -32.53 -10.36
N GLY A 526 -2.69 -33.26 -9.68
CA GLY A 526 -2.77 -34.73 -9.75
C GLY A 526 -1.84 -35.48 -8.81
N VAL A 527 -1.05 -34.78 -7.98
CA VAL A 527 -0.15 -35.37 -6.97
C VAL A 527 -0.73 -35.13 -5.58
N THR A 528 -0.94 -36.19 -4.81
CA THR A 528 -1.38 -36.12 -3.41
C THR A 528 -0.17 -35.97 -2.49
N TYR A 529 -0.14 -34.88 -1.71
CA TYR A 529 0.93 -34.58 -0.77
C TYR A 529 0.64 -35.15 0.63
N PRO A 530 1.66 -35.51 1.42
CA PRO A 530 1.47 -36.02 2.78
C PRO A 530 0.78 -35.02 3.73
N THR A 531 1.14 -33.73 3.63
CA THR A 531 0.64 -32.66 4.52
C THR A 531 -0.07 -31.54 3.76
N TYR A 532 -0.94 -30.81 4.45
CA TYR A 532 -1.56 -29.59 3.90
C TYR A 532 -0.52 -28.48 3.68
N ARG A 533 0.55 -28.47 4.48
CA ARG A 533 1.68 -27.55 4.27
C ARG A 533 2.32 -27.76 2.91
N GLU A 534 2.66 -29.00 2.57
CA GLU A 534 3.28 -29.34 1.28
C GLU A 534 2.33 -29.11 0.10
N ALA A 535 1.05 -29.46 0.25
CA ALA A 535 0.02 -29.09 -0.73
C ALA A 535 -0.05 -27.56 -0.92
N GLY A 536 0.04 -26.80 0.17
CA GLY A 536 0.12 -25.33 0.15
C GLY A 536 1.37 -24.79 -0.54
N VAL A 537 2.52 -25.46 -0.40
CA VAL A 537 3.76 -25.12 -1.13
C VAL A 537 3.57 -25.38 -2.63
N ALA A 538 3.01 -26.54 -3.00
CA ALA A 538 2.74 -26.90 -4.40
C ALA A 538 1.73 -25.96 -5.06
N LEU A 539 0.73 -25.47 -4.31
CA LEU A 539 -0.21 -24.44 -4.76
C LEU A 539 0.43 -23.04 -4.88
N GLY A 540 1.66 -22.87 -4.38
CA GLY A 540 2.35 -21.59 -4.33
C GLY A 540 1.74 -20.60 -3.33
N VAL A 541 1.12 -21.10 -2.25
CA VAL A 541 0.45 -20.28 -1.22
C VAL A 541 1.16 -20.33 0.14
N VAL A 542 2.19 -21.18 0.28
CA VAL A 542 3.08 -21.30 1.45
C VAL A 542 4.53 -21.11 1.02
N MET A 543 5.32 -20.38 1.80
CA MET A 543 6.75 -20.16 1.54
C MET A 543 7.57 -21.42 1.84
N ASP A 544 8.41 -21.83 0.89
CA ASP A 544 9.41 -22.89 1.03
C ASP A 544 10.78 -22.38 0.55
N ASP A 545 11.85 -22.93 1.12
CA ASP A 545 13.23 -22.63 0.73
C ASP A 545 13.74 -23.54 -0.39
N ASN A 546 13.02 -24.62 -0.72
CA ASN A 546 13.29 -25.40 -1.94
C ASN A 546 13.17 -24.55 -3.20
N GLU A 547 12.35 -23.49 -3.19
CA GLU A 547 12.22 -22.54 -4.30
C GLU A 547 13.58 -21.96 -4.73
N TRP A 548 14.51 -21.73 -3.80
CA TRP A 548 15.85 -21.22 -4.09
C TRP A 548 16.77 -22.31 -4.66
N ARG A 549 16.66 -23.51 -4.10
CA ARG A 549 17.42 -24.68 -4.55
C ARG A 549 17.01 -25.04 -5.97
N ASP A 550 15.71 -25.08 -6.27
CA ASP A 550 15.18 -25.34 -7.61
C ASP A 550 15.61 -24.24 -8.59
N ALA A 551 15.50 -22.98 -8.20
CA ALA A 551 15.94 -21.86 -9.05
C ALA A 551 17.43 -21.95 -9.42
N LEU A 552 18.28 -22.35 -8.47
CA LEU A 552 19.71 -22.52 -8.69
C LEU A 552 20.02 -23.80 -9.48
N SER A 553 19.37 -24.93 -9.19
CA SER A 553 19.51 -26.18 -9.95
C SER A 553 19.13 -26.01 -11.42
N ASP A 554 18.02 -25.35 -11.70
CA ASP A 554 17.56 -25.08 -13.06
C ASP A 554 18.52 -24.13 -13.80
N ALA A 555 19.06 -23.13 -13.11
CA ALA A 555 20.03 -22.20 -13.68
C ALA A 555 21.39 -22.88 -13.91
N ASP A 556 21.79 -23.80 -13.05
CA ASP A 556 23.09 -24.50 -13.10
C ASP A 556 23.33 -25.25 -14.40
N LEU A 557 22.25 -25.76 -15.02
CA LEU A 557 22.31 -26.53 -16.26
C LEU A 557 22.83 -25.73 -17.48
N TRP A 558 22.77 -24.39 -17.43
CA TRP A 558 23.05 -23.56 -18.61
C TRP A 558 23.64 -22.17 -18.32
N ALA A 559 23.46 -21.64 -17.11
CA ALA A 559 23.93 -20.30 -16.76
C ALA A 559 25.46 -20.29 -16.57
N THR A 560 26.08 -19.14 -16.84
CA THR A 560 27.52 -18.97 -16.54
C THR A 560 27.75 -18.92 -15.02
N PRO A 561 28.94 -19.32 -14.52
CA PRO A 561 29.26 -19.25 -13.09
C PRO A 561 29.02 -17.86 -12.48
N ALA A 562 29.32 -16.79 -13.23
CA ALA A 562 29.08 -15.42 -12.80
C ALA A 562 27.59 -15.03 -12.72
N GLN A 563 26.75 -15.55 -13.62
CA GLN A 563 25.29 -15.35 -13.56
C GLN A 563 24.69 -16.13 -12.39
N LEU A 564 25.18 -17.34 -12.13
CA LEU A 564 24.75 -18.17 -11.00
C LEU A 564 25.11 -17.51 -9.65
N ARG A 565 26.33 -16.96 -9.53
CA ARG A 565 26.72 -16.15 -8.35
C ARG A 565 25.84 -14.91 -8.16
N ASP A 566 25.49 -14.20 -9.24
CA ASP A 566 24.61 -13.02 -9.15
C ASP A 566 23.19 -13.41 -8.69
N LEU A 567 22.63 -14.51 -9.20
CA LEU A 567 21.34 -15.06 -8.76
C LEU A 567 21.37 -15.43 -7.27
N PHE A 568 22.42 -16.13 -6.83
CA PHE A 568 22.64 -16.48 -5.42
C PHE A 568 22.68 -15.24 -4.52
N CYS A 569 23.40 -14.18 -4.93
CA CYS A 569 23.48 -12.93 -4.17
C CYS A 569 22.11 -12.23 -4.03
N VAL A 570 21.30 -12.23 -5.09
CA VAL A 570 19.94 -11.64 -5.05
C VAL A 570 19.05 -12.41 -4.09
N ILE A 571 19.11 -13.75 -4.11
CA ILE A 571 18.37 -14.61 -3.18
C ILE A 571 18.75 -14.28 -1.73
N LEU A 572 20.05 -14.24 -1.40
CA LEU A 572 20.51 -13.88 -0.05
C LEU A 572 20.06 -12.48 0.37
N ALA A 573 20.21 -11.49 -0.51
CA ALA A 573 19.94 -10.09 -0.18
C ALA A 573 18.46 -9.84 0.13
N TYR A 574 17.53 -10.49 -0.57
CA TYR A 574 16.10 -10.16 -0.50
C TYR A 574 15.22 -11.23 0.13
N ASN A 575 15.62 -12.49 0.10
CA ASN A 575 14.70 -13.58 0.43
C ASN A 575 14.95 -14.23 1.79
N ALA A 576 16.09 -13.94 2.43
CA ALA A 576 16.47 -14.46 3.73
C ALA A 576 16.25 -15.99 3.84
N PRO A 577 16.95 -16.81 3.00
CA PRO A 577 16.81 -18.25 3.03
C PRO A 577 17.15 -18.81 4.42
N ALA A 578 16.45 -19.86 4.89
CA ALA A 578 16.68 -20.41 6.23
C ALA A 578 18.01 -21.15 6.37
N ASP A 579 18.56 -21.72 5.29
CA ASP A 579 19.87 -22.38 5.29
C ASP A 579 20.80 -21.88 4.14
N PRO A 580 21.36 -20.66 4.26
CA PRO A 580 22.35 -20.16 3.30
C PRO A 580 23.59 -21.05 3.16
N PRO A 581 24.19 -21.62 4.24
CA PRO A 581 25.32 -22.52 4.12
C PRO A 581 25.02 -23.80 3.33
N GLY A 582 23.84 -24.40 3.52
CA GLY A 582 23.40 -25.56 2.75
C GLY A 582 23.25 -25.26 1.26
N LEU A 583 22.71 -24.10 0.90
CA LEU A 583 22.64 -23.64 -0.50
C LEU A 583 24.03 -23.41 -1.08
N TRP A 584 24.93 -22.75 -0.37
CA TRP A 584 26.33 -22.56 -0.82
C TRP A 584 27.01 -23.90 -1.09
N ASN A 585 26.93 -24.84 -0.15
CA ASN A 585 27.57 -26.15 -0.28
C ASN A 585 27.06 -26.96 -1.47
N ALA A 586 25.79 -26.81 -1.83
CA ALA A 586 25.19 -27.50 -2.97
C ALA A 586 25.69 -26.98 -4.33
N PHE A 587 26.01 -25.69 -4.45
CA PHE A 587 26.31 -25.04 -5.74
C PHE A 587 27.71 -24.41 -5.83
N LYS A 588 28.56 -24.52 -4.79
CA LYS A 588 29.89 -23.88 -4.73
C LYS A 588 30.82 -24.26 -5.88
N ASP A 589 30.73 -25.50 -6.39
CA ASP A 589 31.58 -25.99 -7.47
C ASP A 589 31.22 -25.29 -8.77
N SER A 590 29.95 -25.31 -9.17
CA SER A 590 29.44 -24.60 -10.34
C SER A 590 29.66 -23.09 -10.25
N MET A 591 29.48 -22.50 -9.07
CA MET A 591 29.75 -21.08 -8.83
C MET A 591 31.25 -20.73 -8.84
N SER A 592 32.17 -21.69 -8.80
CA SER A 592 33.63 -21.42 -8.77
C SER A 592 34.35 -21.91 -10.04
N ASP A 593 33.61 -22.44 -11.01
CA ASP A 593 34.13 -23.14 -12.18
C ASP A 593 35.02 -22.25 -13.07
N ASP A 594 34.68 -20.97 -13.19
CA ASP A 594 35.45 -19.98 -13.95
C ASP A 594 36.81 -19.66 -13.30
N PHE A 595 36.88 -19.57 -11.97
CA PHE A 595 38.14 -19.37 -11.24
C PHE A 595 39.05 -20.60 -11.35
N ARG A 596 38.47 -21.80 -11.23
CA ARG A 596 39.19 -23.06 -11.48
C ARG A 596 39.78 -23.08 -12.89
N HIS A 597 39.00 -22.67 -13.90
CA HIS A 597 39.47 -22.60 -15.28
C HIS A 597 40.58 -21.57 -15.49
N GLN A 598 40.49 -20.40 -14.87
CA GLN A 598 41.56 -19.38 -14.94
C GLN A 598 42.87 -19.93 -14.35
N ARG A 599 42.80 -20.60 -13.19
CA ARG A 599 43.96 -21.24 -12.57
C ARG A 599 44.53 -22.36 -13.44
N GLN A 600 43.68 -23.18 -14.04
CA GLN A 600 44.09 -24.23 -15.00
C GLN A 600 44.87 -23.64 -16.18
N GLN A 601 44.40 -22.51 -16.73
CA GLN A 601 45.09 -21.80 -17.82
C GLN A 601 46.42 -21.19 -17.37
N GLN A 602 46.46 -20.56 -16.19
CA GLN A 602 47.68 -19.98 -15.62
C GLN A 602 48.77 -21.04 -15.37
N GLN A 603 48.36 -22.26 -15.04
CA GLN A 603 49.26 -23.41 -14.87
C GLN A 603 49.57 -24.14 -16.18
N GLY A 604 49.06 -23.66 -17.33
CA GLY A 604 49.31 -24.25 -18.64
C GLY A 604 48.67 -25.63 -18.86
N VAL A 605 47.68 -26.01 -18.05
CA VAL A 605 47.05 -27.34 -18.12
C VAL A 605 45.96 -27.36 -19.20
N PRO A 606 45.95 -28.33 -20.14
CA PRO A 606 44.92 -28.44 -21.17
C PRO A 606 43.51 -28.71 -20.60
N ARG A 607 42.47 -28.13 -21.23
CA ARG A 607 41.07 -28.19 -20.77
C ARG A 607 40.49 -29.60 -20.56
N HIS A 608 40.98 -30.60 -21.30
CA HIS A 608 40.47 -31.98 -21.23
C HIS A 608 41.01 -32.76 -20.04
N VAL A 609 42.01 -32.23 -19.33
CA VAL A 609 42.60 -32.87 -18.15
C VAL A 609 41.75 -32.49 -16.93
N PRO A 610 41.26 -33.47 -16.14
CA PRO A 610 40.57 -33.21 -14.88
C PRO A 610 41.43 -32.34 -13.96
N PHE A 611 40.87 -31.24 -13.48
CA PHE A 611 41.56 -30.29 -12.62
C PHE A 611 40.69 -30.02 -11.39
N PRO A 612 41.14 -30.34 -10.16
CA PRO A 612 40.29 -30.27 -8.98
C PRO A 612 40.07 -28.82 -8.52
N PHE A 613 38.94 -28.59 -7.85
CA PHE A 613 38.71 -27.35 -7.10
C PHE A 613 39.64 -27.27 -5.89
N THR A 614 40.04 -26.05 -5.57
CA THR A 614 40.88 -25.73 -4.41
C THR A 614 40.18 -24.75 -3.49
N ALA A 615 40.65 -24.62 -2.25
CA ALA A 615 40.15 -23.63 -1.31
C ALA A 615 40.22 -22.19 -1.88
N GLU A 616 41.23 -21.90 -2.72
CA GLU A 616 41.37 -20.56 -3.28
C GLU A 616 40.35 -20.25 -4.37
N ASP A 617 39.89 -21.24 -5.15
CA ASP A 617 38.81 -21.05 -6.13
C ASP A 617 37.50 -20.68 -5.40
N TYR A 618 37.20 -21.38 -4.31
CA TYR A 618 36.07 -21.06 -3.44
C TYR A 618 36.23 -19.70 -2.76
N ASN A 619 37.43 -19.34 -2.30
CA ASN A 619 37.71 -18.03 -1.71
C ASN A 619 37.48 -16.90 -2.71
N CYS A 620 37.87 -17.08 -3.98
CA CYS A 620 37.60 -16.11 -5.04
C CYS A 620 36.10 -15.93 -5.28
N ALA A 621 35.34 -17.03 -5.33
CA ALA A 621 33.88 -16.97 -5.45
C ALA A 621 33.21 -16.31 -4.23
N LEU A 622 33.66 -16.62 -3.00
CA LEU A 622 33.17 -15.99 -1.78
C LEU A 622 33.50 -14.49 -1.73
N ARG A 623 34.70 -14.08 -2.14
CA ARG A 623 35.05 -12.64 -2.26
C ARG A 623 34.12 -11.93 -3.24
N TYR A 624 33.83 -12.55 -4.38
CA TYR A 624 32.87 -12.02 -5.36
C TYR A 624 31.46 -11.88 -4.76
N ILE A 625 30.99 -12.88 -4.00
CA ILE A 625 29.67 -12.83 -3.36
C ILE A 625 29.63 -11.74 -2.28
N ASP A 626 30.67 -11.64 -1.45
CA ASP A 626 30.79 -10.61 -0.42
C ASP A 626 30.78 -9.20 -1.02
N ASP A 627 31.45 -8.99 -2.16
CA ASP A 627 31.39 -7.74 -2.93
C ASP A 627 29.97 -7.37 -3.36
N ARG A 628 29.18 -8.38 -3.74
CA ARG A 628 27.80 -8.18 -4.18
C ARG A 628 26.85 -7.91 -3.03
N LEU A 629 27.06 -8.57 -1.89
CA LEU A 629 26.27 -8.35 -0.67
C LEU A 629 26.54 -6.98 -0.06
N ALA A 630 27.78 -6.46 -0.17
CA ALA A 630 28.14 -5.14 0.33
C ALA A 630 27.29 -4.01 -0.29
N ALA A 631 26.85 -4.17 -1.55
CA ALA A 631 25.95 -3.22 -2.21
C ALA A 631 24.55 -3.14 -1.58
N HIS A 632 24.19 -4.13 -0.76
CA HIS A 632 22.95 -4.21 0.01
C HIS A 632 23.17 -4.02 1.52
N SER A 633 24.35 -3.49 1.91
CA SER A 633 24.77 -3.34 3.30
C SER A 633 24.78 -4.67 4.08
N LYS A 634 25.10 -5.78 3.40
CA LYS A 634 25.25 -7.11 3.98
C LYS A 634 26.65 -7.68 3.67
N SER A 635 27.02 -8.75 4.34
CA SER A 635 28.31 -9.44 4.26
C SER A 635 28.11 -10.95 4.34
N LEU A 636 29.14 -11.73 4.03
CA LEU A 636 29.10 -13.19 4.23
C LEU A 636 28.77 -13.60 5.67
N ARG A 637 29.16 -12.78 6.66
CA ARG A 637 28.93 -13.04 8.09
C ARG A 637 27.45 -13.03 8.45
N ASP A 638 26.67 -12.16 7.80
CA ASP A 638 25.23 -12.03 8.07
C ASP A 638 24.45 -13.29 7.67
N PHE A 639 25.07 -14.18 6.89
CA PHE A 639 24.49 -15.43 6.40
C PHE A 639 25.24 -16.68 6.89
N SER A 640 26.16 -16.52 7.84
CA SER A 640 27.02 -17.62 8.33
C SER A 640 27.81 -18.33 7.21
N LEU A 641 28.16 -17.62 6.14
CA LEU A 641 28.99 -18.16 5.05
C LEU A 641 30.49 -18.06 5.40
N PRO A 642 31.35 -18.94 4.85
CA PRO A 642 32.79 -18.90 5.12
C PRO A 642 33.41 -17.57 4.70
N VAL A 643 34.16 -16.92 5.59
CA VAL A 643 34.85 -15.67 5.29
C VAL A 643 36.26 -15.99 4.79
N PRO A 644 36.61 -15.66 3.54
CA PRO A 644 37.92 -15.97 2.99
C PRO A 644 39.03 -15.16 3.69
N PRO A 645 40.23 -15.72 3.88
CA PRO A 645 41.36 -15.01 4.48
C PRO A 645 41.75 -13.79 3.62
N PRO A 646 42.24 -12.71 4.25
CA PRO A 646 42.70 -11.53 3.51
C PRO A 646 43.82 -11.92 2.53
N PRO A 647 43.75 -11.47 1.26
CA PRO A 647 44.80 -11.72 0.27
C PRO A 647 46.21 -11.43 0.80
N ALA A 648 47.16 -12.32 0.52
CA ALA A 648 48.55 -12.13 0.87
C ALA A 648 49.18 -11.01 0.00
N ALA A 649 49.74 -10.00 0.68
CA ALA A 649 50.51 -8.85 0.20
C ALA A 649 49.74 -7.60 -0.34
N GLY A 650 49.86 -6.50 0.40
CA GLY A 650 49.55 -5.12 -0.01
C GLY A 650 48.51 -4.40 0.86
N PRO A 651 48.65 -3.08 1.13
CA PRO A 651 47.62 -2.32 1.85
C PRO A 651 46.31 -2.36 1.05
N GLN A 652 45.32 -3.11 1.54
CA GLN A 652 44.04 -3.28 0.86
C GLN A 652 43.22 -1.99 0.98
N ARG A 653 43.06 -1.30 -0.15
CA ARG A 653 42.06 -0.25 -0.27
C ARG A 653 40.66 -0.89 -0.11
N PRO A 654 39.72 -0.26 0.59
CA PRO A 654 38.35 -0.76 0.65
C PRO A 654 37.77 -0.92 -0.76
N ARG A 655 36.94 -1.95 -0.97
CA ARG A 655 36.35 -2.28 -2.28
C ARG A 655 35.59 -1.11 -2.92
N VAL A 656 34.95 -0.25 -2.13
CA VAL A 656 34.29 1.00 -2.62
C VAL A 656 35.29 1.95 -3.30
N VAL A 657 36.53 2.01 -2.79
CA VAL A 657 37.63 2.77 -3.39
C VAL A 657 38.15 2.05 -4.63
N GLN A 658 38.32 0.72 -4.56
CA GLN A 658 38.78 -0.08 -5.71
C GLN A 658 37.83 0.05 -6.91
N ALA A 659 36.51 -0.03 -6.68
CA ALA A 659 35.50 0.10 -7.72
C ALA A 659 35.47 1.51 -8.35
N GLU A 660 35.76 2.55 -7.56
CA GLU A 660 35.84 3.92 -8.09
C GLU A 660 37.12 4.16 -8.91
N LEU A 661 38.13 3.30 -8.74
CA LEU A 661 39.38 3.30 -9.49
C LEU A 661 39.40 2.25 -10.62
N ASP A 662 38.31 1.49 -10.79
CA ASP A 662 38.17 0.44 -11.81
C ASP A 662 37.85 1.06 -13.19
N PHE A 663 38.80 1.83 -13.69
CA PHE A 663 38.79 2.40 -15.03
C PHE A 663 40.22 2.46 -15.58
N ASN A 664 40.36 2.45 -16.91
CA ASN A 664 41.67 2.63 -17.56
C ASN A 664 41.96 4.15 -17.69
N PRO A 665 42.97 4.72 -17.01
CA PRO A 665 43.30 6.14 -17.11
C PRO A 665 43.64 6.58 -18.53
N ALA A 666 44.30 5.73 -19.33
CA ALA A 666 44.62 6.04 -20.72
C ALA A 666 43.36 6.14 -21.61
N ALA A 667 42.36 5.28 -21.38
CA ALA A 667 41.07 5.37 -22.06
C ALA A 667 40.31 6.64 -21.65
N LYS A 668 40.44 7.08 -20.39
CA LYS A 668 39.86 8.35 -19.92
C LYS A 668 40.58 9.57 -20.50
N ALA A 669 41.91 9.53 -20.60
CA ALA A 669 42.70 10.56 -21.28
C ALA A 669 42.31 10.70 -22.76
N GLN A 670 42.13 9.56 -23.46
CA GLN A 670 41.65 9.56 -24.85
C GLN A 670 40.24 10.13 -24.97
N TYR A 671 39.31 9.73 -24.09
CA TYR A 671 37.96 10.28 -24.09
C TYR A 671 37.99 11.80 -23.86
N TYR A 672 38.77 12.26 -22.87
CA TYR A 672 38.91 13.66 -22.53
C TYR A 672 39.48 14.49 -23.68
N SER A 673 40.59 14.07 -24.29
CA SER A 673 41.21 14.78 -25.43
C SER A 673 40.32 14.83 -26.68
N THR A 674 39.51 13.79 -26.90
CA THR A 674 38.59 13.72 -28.05
C THR A 674 37.36 14.61 -27.86
N HIS A 675 36.83 14.72 -26.65
CA HIS A 675 35.55 15.38 -26.39
C HIS A 675 35.68 16.81 -25.85
N LEU A 676 36.82 17.18 -25.24
CA LEU A 676 37.09 18.54 -24.78
C LEU A 676 36.92 19.60 -25.89
N PRO A 677 37.40 19.38 -27.14
CA PRO A 677 37.21 20.34 -28.22
C PRO A 677 35.76 20.48 -28.71
N LEU A 678 34.88 19.54 -28.35
CA LEU A 678 33.47 19.52 -28.76
C LEU A 678 32.56 20.32 -27.81
N LEU A 679 33.10 20.81 -26.67
CA LEU A 679 32.35 21.67 -25.76
C LEU A 679 32.05 23.01 -26.42
N ASN A 680 30.80 23.48 -26.31
CA ASN A 680 30.47 24.85 -26.67
C ASN A 680 31.02 25.85 -25.62
N ALA A 681 30.87 27.15 -25.87
CA ALA A 681 31.41 28.19 -24.99
C ALA A 681 30.87 28.12 -23.55
N GLU A 682 29.57 27.86 -23.38
CA GLU A 682 28.91 27.77 -22.06
C GLU A 682 29.39 26.54 -21.27
N GLN A 683 29.47 25.38 -21.93
CA GLN A 683 29.95 24.13 -21.35
C GLN A 683 31.44 24.23 -21.00
N ARG A 684 32.23 24.89 -21.86
CA ARG A 684 33.66 25.13 -21.65
C ARG A 684 33.90 26.06 -20.45
N ALA A 685 33.05 27.05 -20.22
CA ALA A 685 33.16 27.96 -19.08
C ALA A 685 33.04 27.21 -17.74
N LEU A 686 32.05 26.30 -17.60
CA LEU A 686 31.94 25.45 -16.41
C LEU A 686 33.16 24.55 -16.26
N HIS A 687 33.55 23.88 -17.34
CA HIS A 687 34.69 22.98 -17.36
C HIS A 687 35.98 23.67 -16.85
N ASP A 688 36.31 24.84 -17.41
CA ASP A 688 37.53 25.56 -17.06
C ASP A 688 37.50 26.05 -15.61
N ALA A 689 36.33 26.48 -15.11
CA ALA A 689 36.15 26.84 -13.70
C ALA A 689 36.36 25.64 -12.75
N VAL A 690 35.83 24.47 -13.12
CA VAL A 690 36.00 23.21 -12.35
C VAL A 690 37.47 22.79 -12.32
N MET A 691 38.14 22.77 -13.48
CA MET A 691 39.55 22.38 -13.56
C MET A 691 40.47 23.36 -12.82
N THR A 692 40.14 24.65 -12.85
CA THR A 692 40.85 25.68 -12.07
C THR A 692 40.71 25.44 -10.58
N ALA A 693 39.49 25.22 -10.08
CA ALA A 693 39.24 24.94 -8.66
C ALA A 693 39.95 23.64 -8.20
N LEU A 694 39.92 22.59 -9.03
CA LEU A 694 40.67 21.36 -8.77
C LEU A 694 42.18 21.64 -8.65
N THR A 695 42.75 22.40 -9.59
CA THR A 695 44.19 22.75 -9.61
C THR A 695 44.60 23.57 -8.39
N GLN A 696 43.77 24.54 -7.99
CA GLN A 696 44.01 25.41 -6.83
C GLN A 696 43.75 24.72 -5.48
N GLN A 697 43.17 23.51 -5.49
CA GLN A 697 42.75 22.78 -4.28
C GLN A 697 41.75 23.57 -3.42
N GLU A 698 40.92 24.40 -4.04
CA GLU A 698 39.87 25.15 -3.37
C GLU A 698 38.55 24.38 -3.40
N GLY A 699 37.91 24.24 -2.23
CA GLY A 699 36.55 23.72 -2.15
C GLY A 699 35.57 24.66 -2.85
N ALA A 700 34.74 24.13 -3.74
CA ALA A 700 33.78 24.93 -4.50
C ALA A 700 32.52 24.13 -4.84
N ALA A 701 31.36 24.79 -4.79
CA ALA A 701 30.10 24.24 -5.28
C ALA A 701 29.63 24.99 -6.53
N PHE A 702 29.53 24.27 -7.64
CA PHE A 702 29.00 24.74 -8.89
C PHE A 702 27.58 24.20 -9.08
N PHE A 703 26.68 25.02 -9.60
CA PHE A 703 25.37 24.59 -10.06
C PHE A 703 25.26 24.79 -11.57
N LEU A 704 24.97 23.71 -12.31
CA LEU A 704 24.71 23.72 -13.74
C LEU A 704 23.20 23.65 -13.99
N ASP A 705 22.62 24.81 -14.29
CA ASP A 705 21.23 24.94 -14.73
C ASP A 705 21.16 24.68 -16.24
N ALA A 706 20.61 23.52 -16.60
CA ALA A 706 20.71 23.00 -17.96
C ALA A 706 19.37 22.36 -18.40
N PRO A 707 18.58 23.09 -19.24
CA PRO A 707 17.38 22.56 -19.88
C PRO A 707 17.62 21.29 -20.70
N ALA A 708 16.54 20.57 -21.01
CA ALA A 708 16.62 19.32 -21.75
C ALA A 708 17.31 19.49 -23.13
N GLY A 709 18.29 18.62 -23.42
CA GLY A 709 18.96 18.60 -24.73
C GLY A 709 20.17 19.54 -24.89
N THR A 710 20.54 20.29 -23.84
CA THR A 710 21.68 21.23 -23.85
C THR A 710 23.06 20.57 -23.64
N GLY A 711 23.12 19.25 -23.44
CA GLY A 711 24.39 18.54 -23.24
C GLY A 711 24.92 18.53 -21.81
N LYS A 712 24.04 18.65 -20.81
CA LYS A 712 24.36 18.51 -19.36
C LYS A 712 25.26 17.30 -19.05
N THR A 713 24.75 16.09 -19.29
CA THR A 713 25.47 14.84 -19.01
C THR A 713 26.76 14.70 -19.82
N PHE A 714 26.80 15.26 -21.02
CA PHE A 714 28.02 15.30 -21.83
C PHE A 714 29.12 16.12 -21.14
N THR A 715 28.77 17.32 -20.67
CA THR A 715 29.68 18.22 -19.94
C THR A 715 30.19 17.57 -18.66
N GLU A 716 29.31 16.93 -17.89
CA GLU A 716 29.67 16.18 -16.68
C GLU A 716 30.64 15.03 -16.96
N CYS A 717 30.40 14.25 -18.03
CA CYS A 717 31.29 13.16 -18.43
C CYS A 717 32.68 13.65 -18.81
N VAL A 718 32.79 14.83 -19.45
CA VAL A 718 34.08 15.45 -19.79
C VAL A 718 34.80 15.88 -18.51
N CYS A 719 34.14 16.57 -17.58
CA CYS A 719 34.73 16.94 -16.28
C CYS A 719 35.21 15.73 -15.47
N LEU A 720 34.38 14.69 -15.37
CA LEU A 720 34.76 13.44 -14.69
C LEU A 720 35.98 12.77 -15.33
N SER A 721 36.05 12.78 -16.67
CA SER A 721 37.18 12.19 -17.40
C SER A 721 38.46 13.01 -17.24
N GLY A 722 38.35 14.33 -17.12
CA GLY A 722 39.47 15.23 -16.89
C GLY A 722 40.17 15.02 -15.55
N GLU A 723 39.46 14.63 -14.49
CA GLU A 723 40.10 14.23 -13.22
C GLU A 723 40.58 12.77 -13.27
N ARG A 724 39.77 11.86 -13.82
CA ARG A 724 40.08 10.43 -13.86
C ARG A 724 41.28 10.09 -14.75
N GLN A 725 41.62 10.92 -15.75
CA GLN A 725 42.84 10.70 -16.56
C GLN A 725 44.13 10.70 -15.71
N HIS A 726 44.12 11.34 -14.54
CA HIS A 726 45.24 11.37 -13.59
C HIS A 726 45.26 10.17 -12.63
N GLY A 727 44.33 9.23 -12.77
CA GLY A 727 44.19 8.06 -11.87
C GLY A 727 43.53 8.39 -10.52
N ASN A 728 42.97 9.59 -10.37
CA ASN A 728 42.30 10.03 -9.16
C ASN A 728 40.83 9.59 -9.14
N PRO A 729 40.25 9.28 -7.95
CA PRO A 729 38.83 8.99 -7.84
C PRO A 729 37.99 10.28 -7.97
N ALA A 730 37.01 10.25 -8.88
CA ALA A 730 36.00 11.29 -9.05
C ALA A 730 34.61 10.64 -8.95
N ILE A 731 33.77 11.12 -8.03
CA ILE A 731 32.51 10.46 -7.65
C ILE A 731 31.38 10.95 -8.54
N ALA A 732 30.67 10.02 -9.17
CA ALA A 732 29.48 10.32 -9.95
C ALA A 732 28.21 9.79 -9.25
N VAL A 733 27.27 10.68 -8.95
CA VAL A 733 25.97 10.35 -8.39
C VAL A 733 24.82 11.01 -9.13
N ALA A 734 23.61 10.45 -9.01
CA ALA A 734 22.38 11.09 -9.45
C ALA A 734 21.23 10.86 -8.46
N SER A 735 20.17 11.67 -8.56
CA SER A 735 18.98 11.53 -7.71
C SER A 735 18.14 10.29 -8.05
N THR A 736 18.12 9.88 -9.32
CA THR A 736 17.36 8.70 -9.79
C THR A 736 18.28 7.59 -10.32
N GLY A 737 17.79 6.35 -10.30
CA GLY A 737 18.54 5.19 -10.80
C GLY A 737 18.87 5.28 -12.28
N ILE A 738 17.93 5.78 -13.09
CA ILE A 738 18.11 5.92 -14.55
C ILE A 738 19.20 6.96 -14.86
N ALA A 739 19.13 8.15 -14.26
CA ALA A 739 20.14 9.19 -14.46
C ALA A 739 21.54 8.71 -14.05
N ALA A 740 21.63 7.97 -12.94
CA ALA A 740 22.90 7.41 -12.48
C ALA A 740 23.55 6.47 -13.52
N THR A 741 22.77 5.75 -14.32
CA THR A 741 23.32 4.86 -15.37
C THR A 741 23.92 5.61 -16.55
N LEU A 742 23.59 6.89 -16.75
CA LEU A 742 24.16 7.70 -17.83
C LEU A 742 25.58 8.19 -17.50
N LEU A 743 25.93 8.22 -16.21
CA LEU A 743 27.24 8.65 -15.74
C LEU A 743 28.23 7.46 -15.63
N PRO A 744 29.50 7.62 -16.03
CA PRO A 744 30.51 6.58 -15.90
C PRO A 744 30.78 6.29 -14.41
N LEU A 745 30.60 5.01 -14.01
CA LEU A 745 30.62 4.56 -12.61
C LEU A 745 29.54 5.19 -11.72
N GLY A 746 28.49 5.75 -12.34
CA GLY A 746 27.42 6.45 -11.64
C GLY A 746 26.57 5.56 -10.73
N THR A 747 26.18 6.12 -9.59
CA THR A 747 25.32 5.46 -8.58
C THR A 747 24.27 6.44 -8.05
N THR A 748 23.20 5.98 -7.39
CA THR A 748 22.30 6.94 -6.76
C THR A 748 22.96 7.57 -5.53
N ALA A 749 22.68 8.84 -5.26
CA ALA A 749 23.25 9.54 -4.09
C ALA A 749 22.96 8.81 -2.77
N HIS A 750 21.72 8.35 -2.59
CA HIS A 750 21.31 7.51 -1.47
C HIS A 750 22.18 6.25 -1.32
N SER A 751 22.59 5.62 -2.43
CA SER A 751 23.45 4.44 -2.39
C SER A 751 24.89 4.75 -2.06
N ARG A 752 25.42 5.83 -2.67
CA ARG A 752 26.84 6.16 -2.59
C ARG A 752 27.18 6.72 -1.23
N PHE A 753 26.36 7.66 -0.76
CA PHE A 753 26.56 8.31 0.50
C PHE A 753 25.91 7.57 1.66
N GLY A 754 24.93 6.68 1.39
CA GLY A 754 24.19 5.88 2.38
C GLY A 754 23.03 6.61 3.07
N VAL A 755 22.65 7.78 2.58
CA VAL A 755 21.70 8.69 3.25
C VAL A 755 20.29 8.07 3.28
N PRO A 756 19.57 8.15 4.41
CA PRO A 756 18.17 7.75 4.51
C PRO A 756 17.28 8.46 3.49
N LEU A 757 16.23 7.77 3.04
CA LEU A 757 15.22 8.37 2.16
C LEU A 757 14.35 9.41 2.90
N GLU A 758 14.30 9.33 4.23
CA GLU A 758 13.59 10.27 5.09
C GLU A 758 14.60 11.02 5.94
N VAL A 759 14.62 12.33 5.73
CA VAL A 759 15.44 13.28 6.46
C VAL A 759 14.59 14.50 6.75
N ASP A 760 14.68 14.98 7.98
CA ASP A 760 14.22 16.29 8.44
C ASP A 760 15.44 17.18 8.74
N ASP A 761 15.18 18.41 9.19
CA ASP A 761 16.23 19.38 9.49
C ASP A 761 17.12 18.94 10.68
N GLU A 762 16.59 18.07 11.55
CA GLU A 762 17.26 17.53 12.75
C GLU A 762 18.00 16.20 12.47
N THR A 763 17.81 15.60 11.30
CA THR A 763 18.32 14.25 11.01
C THR A 763 19.84 14.27 11.02
N THR A 764 20.42 13.56 11.98
CA THR A 764 21.85 13.35 12.14
C THR A 764 22.25 12.07 11.39
N TYR A 765 22.45 12.22 10.09
CA TYR A 765 23.03 11.16 9.26
C TYR A 765 24.56 11.28 9.24
N CYS A 766 25.27 10.32 9.86
CA CYS A 766 26.74 10.37 9.93
C CYS A 766 27.35 8.95 9.90
N PRO A 767 27.62 8.38 8.70
CA PRO A 767 28.43 7.16 8.59
C PRO A 767 29.75 7.30 9.34
N SER A 768 30.21 6.21 9.95
CA SER A 768 31.48 6.19 10.68
C SER A 768 32.61 6.81 9.86
N LYS A 769 33.44 7.66 10.49
CA LYS A 769 34.68 8.21 9.90
C LYS A 769 35.65 7.11 9.43
N ASN A 770 35.49 5.89 9.93
CA ASN A 770 36.30 4.73 9.56
C ASN A 770 35.69 3.90 8.42
N SER A 771 34.50 4.26 7.93
CA SER A 771 33.82 3.54 6.84
C SER A 771 34.59 3.60 5.52
N ALA A 772 34.36 2.59 4.66
CA ALA A 772 34.92 2.55 3.32
C ALA A 772 34.54 3.78 2.48
N THR A 773 33.30 4.27 2.63
CA THR A 773 32.84 5.48 1.96
C THR A 773 33.57 6.72 2.48
N ALA A 774 33.83 6.84 3.79
CA ALA A 774 34.64 7.93 4.32
C ALA A 774 36.08 7.92 3.79
N GLN A 775 36.67 6.74 3.58
CA GLN A 775 37.99 6.63 2.93
C GLN A 775 37.94 7.10 1.47
N LEU A 776 36.90 6.74 0.70
CA LEU A 776 36.70 7.25 -0.66
C LEU A 776 36.55 8.79 -0.66
N ILE A 777 35.76 9.35 0.26
CA ILE A 777 35.56 10.81 0.38
C ILE A 777 36.86 11.53 0.67
N ARG A 778 37.77 10.98 1.49
CA ARG A 778 39.10 11.56 1.74
C ARG A 778 39.99 11.58 0.49
N MET A 779 39.83 10.59 -0.40
CA MET A 779 40.65 10.47 -1.62
C MET A 779 40.07 11.25 -2.80
N ALA A 780 38.76 11.40 -2.89
CA ALA A 780 38.11 12.07 -3.99
C ALA A 780 38.34 13.58 -3.96
N ARG A 781 38.38 14.21 -5.14
CA ARG A 781 38.49 15.68 -5.29
C ARG A 781 37.30 16.31 -6.00
N LEU A 782 36.62 15.52 -6.83
CA LEU A 782 35.47 15.92 -7.61
C LEU A 782 34.25 15.05 -7.28
N VAL A 783 33.09 15.69 -7.10
CA VAL A 783 31.78 15.03 -7.03
C VAL A 783 30.84 15.65 -8.06
N VAL A 784 30.20 14.82 -8.87
CA VAL A 784 29.09 15.22 -9.75
C VAL A 784 27.80 14.64 -9.21
N TRP A 785 26.78 15.49 -9.07
CA TRP A 785 25.44 15.11 -8.64
C TRP A 785 24.39 15.59 -9.65
N ASP A 786 23.94 14.65 -10.49
CA ASP A 786 22.97 14.88 -11.56
C ASP A 786 21.50 14.74 -11.10
N GLU A 787 20.61 15.45 -11.78
CA GLU A 787 19.16 15.56 -11.55
C GLU A 787 18.81 15.97 -10.11
N ILE A 788 19.52 16.94 -9.54
CA ILE A 788 19.34 17.32 -8.13
C ILE A 788 18.01 18.01 -7.83
N THR A 789 17.29 18.51 -8.85
CA THR A 789 16.01 19.22 -8.67
C THR A 789 14.91 18.33 -8.06
N MET A 790 15.03 17.01 -8.16
CA MET A 790 14.15 16.04 -7.51
C MET A 790 14.52 15.73 -6.04
N THR A 791 15.63 16.26 -5.53
CA THR A 791 16.15 15.94 -4.20
C THR A 791 15.79 17.03 -3.19
N LYS A 792 15.34 16.63 -2.00
CA LYS A 792 15.08 17.53 -0.87
C LYS A 792 16.38 18.18 -0.39
N LYS A 793 16.37 19.48 -0.07
CA LYS A 793 17.53 20.21 0.45
C LYS A 793 18.13 19.59 1.71
N GLN A 794 17.31 18.96 2.56
CA GLN A 794 17.75 18.25 3.77
C GLN A 794 18.74 17.12 3.47
N ILE A 795 18.56 16.41 2.35
CA ILE A 795 19.47 15.33 1.94
C ILE A 795 20.85 15.91 1.61
N VAL A 796 20.88 17.00 0.87
CA VAL A 796 22.12 17.69 0.48
C VAL A 796 22.81 18.27 1.72
N ALA A 797 22.06 18.87 2.64
CA ALA A 797 22.57 19.37 3.91
C ALA A 797 23.15 18.26 4.81
N ALA A 798 22.53 17.09 4.84
CA ALA A 798 23.04 15.93 5.57
C ALA A 798 24.37 15.43 4.98
N VAL A 799 24.45 15.32 3.64
CA VAL A 799 25.69 14.93 2.96
C VAL A 799 26.80 15.96 3.20
N LYS A 800 26.49 17.26 3.06
CA LYS A 800 27.45 18.34 3.32
C LYS A 800 28.04 18.23 4.72
N ARG A 801 27.19 18.20 5.76
CA ARG A 801 27.64 18.07 7.16
C ARG A 801 28.55 16.86 7.37
N TRP A 802 28.21 15.72 6.79
CA TRP A 802 29.01 14.50 6.91
C TRP A 802 30.37 14.60 6.21
N VAL A 803 30.40 15.15 4.99
CA VAL A 803 31.65 15.33 4.22
C VAL A 803 32.60 16.29 4.94
N GLU A 804 32.06 17.39 5.47
CA GLU A 804 32.83 18.36 6.26
C GLU A 804 33.39 17.71 7.53
N ASP A 805 32.59 16.90 8.24
CA ASP A 805 33.05 16.15 9.42
C ASP A 805 34.15 15.12 9.09
N VAL A 806 34.06 14.45 7.94
CA VAL A 806 35.07 13.47 7.48
C VAL A 806 36.38 14.14 7.08
N ARG A 807 36.33 15.37 6.54
CA ARG A 807 37.47 16.08 5.94
C ARG A 807 38.01 17.24 6.77
N GLY A 808 37.46 17.53 7.95
CA GLY A 808 38.05 18.47 8.91
C GLY A 808 37.44 19.87 8.94
N GLY A 809 36.21 20.04 8.43
CA GLY A 809 35.40 21.26 8.65
C GLY A 809 35.44 22.32 7.56
N ASP A 810 36.26 22.16 6.51
CA ASP A 810 36.28 23.07 5.36
C ASP A 810 34.93 23.11 4.63
N GLU A 811 34.56 24.25 4.01
CA GLU A 811 33.33 24.33 3.21
C GLU A 811 33.33 23.26 2.11
N TRP A 812 32.29 22.42 2.07
CA TRP A 812 32.18 21.27 1.16
C TRP A 812 33.30 20.21 1.32
N GLY A 813 34.00 20.23 2.46
CA GLY A 813 35.14 19.37 2.77
C GLY A 813 36.38 19.67 1.91
N GLY A 814 36.50 20.87 1.32
CA GLY A 814 37.60 21.19 0.41
C GLY A 814 37.55 20.42 -0.92
N MET A 815 36.35 19.94 -1.30
CA MET A 815 36.12 19.23 -2.55
C MET A 815 35.43 20.15 -3.58
N VAL A 816 35.58 19.81 -4.86
CA VAL A 816 34.83 20.45 -5.94
C VAL A 816 33.54 19.66 -6.19
N TRP A 817 32.40 20.34 -6.15
CA TRP A 817 31.07 19.77 -6.39
C TRP A 817 30.45 20.39 -7.63
N ILE A 818 29.90 19.54 -8.50
CA ILE A 818 29.05 19.94 -9.62
C ILE A 818 27.67 19.38 -9.34
N PHE A 819 26.74 20.27 -9.04
CA PHE A 819 25.32 19.96 -8.95
C PHE A 819 24.67 20.34 -10.26
N SER A 820 23.78 19.51 -10.79
CA SER A 820 23.13 19.82 -12.05
C SER A 820 21.68 19.37 -12.08
N GLY A 821 20.91 20.03 -12.93
CA GLY A 821 19.51 19.72 -13.10
C GLY A 821 18.79 20.85 -13.81
N ASP A 822 17.48 20.65 -13.94
CA ASP A 822 16.59 21.55 -14.64
C ASP A 822 15.42 21.87 -13.71
N TRP A 823 15.34 23.13 -13.29
CA TRP A 823 14.32 23.60 -12.36
C TRP A 823 12.91 23.61 -12.96
N ARG A 824 12.78 23.41 -14.28
CA ARG A 824 11.50 23.25 -14.97
C ARG A 824 11.02 21.81 -15.03
N GLN A 825 11.85 20.86 -14.60
CA GLN A 825 11.44 19.45 -14.47
C GLN A 825 10.79 19.20 -13.11
N CYS A 826 10.40 17.95 -12.84
CA CYS A 826 9.72 17.62 -11.60
C CYS A 826 10.57 17.93 -10.36
N LEU A 827 9.92 18.55 -9.36
CA LEU A 827 10.49 18.87 -8.04
C LEU A 827 10.45 17.66 -7.09
N PRO A 828 10.97 17.76 -5.84
CA PRO A 828 10.96 16.66 -4.90
C PRO A 828 9.53 16.20 -4.59
N VAL A 829 9.29 14.89 -4.68
CA VAL A 829 7.97 14.30 -4.39
C VAL A 829 7.78 14.23 -2.88
N ILE A 830 6.85 15.03 -2.35
CA ILE A 830 6.47 15.02 -0.94
C ILE A 830 5.01 14.59 -0.84
N PRO A 831 4.72 13.42 -0.24
CA PRO A 831 3.34 12.94 -0.08
C PRO A 831 2.46 13.95 0.66
N ASN A 832 1.21 14.09 0.20
CA ASN A 832 0.16 14.91 0.84
C ASN A 832 0.56 16.36 1.17
N SER A 833 1.50 16.95 0.41
CA SER A 833 2.08 18.25 0.75
C SER A 833 1.62 19.36 -0.20
N PRO A 834 1.30 20.56 0.31
CA PRO A 834 0.92 21.69 -0.53
C PRO A 834 2.12 22.25 -1.32
N ARG A 835 1.85 23.01 -2.38
CA ARG A 835 2.84 23.71 -3.23
C ARG A 835 3.93 24.42 -2.40
N THR A 836 3.54 25.12 -1.34
CA THR A 836 4.45 25.89 -0.48
C THR A 836 5.51 25.01 0.17
N PHE A 837 5.14 23.80 0.63
CA PHE A 837 6.07 22.86 1.25
C PHE A 837 6.98 22.19 0.23
N ILE A 838 6.46 21.89 -0.97
CA ILE A 838 7.27 21.36 -2.08
C ILE A 838 8.34 22.38 -2.45
N VAL A 839 7.96 23.65 -2.69
CA VAL A 839 8.90 24.72 -3.04
C VAL A 839 9.91 24.94 -1.91
N SER A 840 9.48 25.02 -0.65
CA SER A 840 10.38 25.24 0.49
C SER A 840 11.39 24.10 0.70
N SER A 841 11.11 22.89 0.22
CA SER A 841 12.01 21.74 0.29
C SER A 841 13.11 21.71 -0.78
N THR A 842 13.03 22.58 -1.80
CA THR A 842 14.00 22.61 -2.92
C THR A 842 15.34 23.22 -2.52
N LEU A 843 16.40 22.91 -3.28
CA LEU A 843 17.73 23.47 -3.05
C LEU A 843 17.79 25.00 -3.20
N LYS A 844 17.00 25.58 -4.10
CA LYS A 844 16.87 27.06 -4.25
C LYS A 844 16.40 27.76 -2.98
N ARG A 845 15.65 27.07 -2.11
CA ARG A 845 15.15 27.59 -0.83
C ARG A 845 16.03 27.21 0.35
N TRP A 846 17.28 26.85 0.09
CA TRP A 846 18.29 26.58 1.10
C TRP A 846 19.11 27.83 1.37
N GLN A 847 19.43 28.11 2.64
CA GLN A 847 20.21 29.28 3.05
C GLN A 847 21.61 29.35 2.42
N HIS A 848 22.17 28.21 2.00
CA HIS A 848 23.47 28.13 1.33
C HIS A 848 23.39 28.27 -0.19
N TRP A 849 22.20 28.40 -0.79
CA TRP A 849 22.05 28.59 -2.24
C TRP A 849 22.91 29.75 -2.80
N PRO A 850 23.05 30.91 -2.12
CA PRO A 850 23.92 31.99 -2.58
C PRO A 850 25.41 31.63 -2.67
N SER A 851 25.89 30.55 -2.04
CA SER A 851 27.29 30.13 -2.14
C SER A 851 27.60 29.29 -3.39
N PHE A 852 26.58 28.91 -4.17
CA PHE A 852 26.76 28.17 -5.41
C PHE A 852 27.17 29.11 -6.56
N LYS A 853 28.20 28.72 -7.31
CA LYS A 853 28.57 29.37 -8.58
C LYS A 853 27.70 28.80 -9.70
N ILE A 854 26.75 29.60 -10.20
CA ILE A 854 25.73 29.15 -11.16
C ILE A 854 26.24 29.32 -12.60
N PHE A 855 26.17 28.25 -13.38
CA PHE A 855 26.41 28.21 -14.82
C PHE A 855 25.11 27.81 -15.53
N ARG A 856 24.80 28.45 -16.66
CA ARG A 856 23.58 28.19 -17.44
C ARG A 856 23.96 27.68 -18.82
N LEU A 857 23.29 26.62 -19.27
CA LEU A 857 23.33 26.20 -20.67
C LEU A 857 22.04 26.64 -21.35
N THR A 858 22.14 27.30 -22.49
CA THR A 858 20.98 27.78 -23.26
C THR A 858 20.91 27.16 -24.65
N GLN A 859 22.04 26.73 -25.19
CA GLN A 859 22.12 26.15 -26.53
C GLN A 859 21.60 24.71 -26.57
N ASN A 860 20.49 24.46 -27.29
CA ASN A 860 19.96 23.12 -27.51
C ASN A 860 20.80 22.33 -28.53
N MET A 861 21.76 21.56 -28.00
CA MET A 861 22.68 20.74 -28.80
C MET A 861 21.98 19.61 -29.56
N ARG A 862 20.83 19.11 -29.06
CA ARG A 862 20.05 18.06 -29.73
C ARG A 862 19.46 18.58 -31.04
N VAL A 863 18.87 19.77 -31.02
CA VAL A 863 18.32 20.45 -32.20
C VAL A 863 19.43 20.68 -33.23
N GLN A 864 20.58 21.21 -32.80
CA GLN A 864 21.70 21.45 -33.71
C GLN A 864 22.25 20.17 -34.34
N ARG A 865 22.30 19.07 -33.59
CA ARG A 865 22.72 17.76 -34.12
C ARG A 865 21.74 17.25 -35.18
N LEU A 866 20.44 17.39 -34.96
CA LEU A 866 19.42 16.97 -35.92
C LEU A 866 19.50 17.80 -37.21
N ILE A 867 19.70 19.11 -37.09
CA ILE A 867 19.94 20.00 -38.22
C ILE A 867 21.19 19.57 -39.00
N ALA A 868 22.29 19.28 -38.30
CA ALA A 868 23.53 18.78 -38.92
C ALA A 868 23.37 17.39 -39.59
N GLN A 869 22.38 16.60 -39.17
CA GLN A 869 22.01 15.31 -39.77
C GLN A 869 21.05 15.44 -40.96
N GLY A 870 20.78 16.67 -41.43
CA GLY A 870 19.95 16.94 -42.61
C GLY A 870 18.45 17.05 -42.32
N ARG A 871 18.04 17.25 -41.06
CA ARG A 871 16.65 17.57 -40.71
C ARG A 871 16.33 19.03 -40.99
N ASP A 872 15.05 19.32 -41.22
CA ASP A 872 14.55 20.68 -41.46
C ASP A 872 14.79 21.59 -40.25
N ALA A 873 15.58 22.66 -40.45
CA ALA A 873 15.94 23.57 -39.37
C ALA A 873 14.76 24.37 -38.81
N SER A 874 13.77 24.74 -39.65
CA SER A 874 12.59 25.50 -39.20
C SER A 874 11.76 24.66 -38.24
N LYS A 875 11.42 23.42 -38.62
CA LYS A 875 10.63 22.51 -37.79
C LYS A 875 11.29 22.21 -36.44
N GLN A 876 12.61 22.03 -36.44
CA GLN A 876 13.35 21.75 -35.20
C GLN A 876 13.44 22.99 -34.29
N GLN A 877 13.53 24.18 -34.87
CA GLN A 877 13.48 25.44 -34.13
C GLN A 877 12.08 25.66 -33.51
N GLU A 878 11.01 25.45 -34.28
CA GLU A 878 9.62 25.56 -33.81
C GLU A 878 9.32 24.57 -32.65
N TRP A 879 9.82 23.34 -32.76
CA TRP A 879 9.70 22.35 -31.67
C TRP A 879 10.45 22.80 -30.41
N ALA A 880 11.66 23.35 -30.56
CA ALA A 880 12.42 23.89 -29.44
C ALA A 880 11.71 25.06 -28.76
N GLU A 881 11.14 25.99 -29.54
CA GLU A 881 10.36 27.12 -29.03
C GLU A 881 9.06 26.69 -28.35
N LEU A 882 8.40 25.64 -28.84
CA LEU A 882 7.25 25.05 -28.15
C LEU A 882 7.65 24.48 -26.78
N LEU A 883 8.75 23.72 -26.71
CA LEU A 883 9.25 23.19 -25.45
C LEU A 883 9.57 24.31 -24.46
N LEU A 884 10.22 25.40 -24.91
CA LEU A 884 10.51 26.57 -24.09
C LEU A 884 9.23 27.28 -23.58
N ARG A 885 8.17 27.38 -24.40
CA ARG A 885 6.89 27.94 -23.94
C ARG A 885 6.22 27.10 -22.85
N VAL A 886 6.26 25.78 -23.02
CA VAL A 886 5.76 24.83 -22.00
C VAL A 886 6.62 24.89 -20.75
N GLU A 887 7.93 25.06 -20.91
CA GLU A 887 8.93 25.17 -19.85
C GLU A 887 8.72 26.41 -18.96
N ASP A 888 8.59 27.59 -19.56
CA ASP A 888 8.52 28.87 -18.83
C ASP A 888 7.08 29.24 -18.40
N GLY A 889 6.06 28.43 -18.75
CA GLY A 889 4.66 28.71 -18.43
C GLY A 889 4.08 29.90 -19.22
N VAL A 890 4.71 30.27 -20.33
CA VAL A 890 4.29 31.39 -21.18
C VAL A 890 2.98 31.01 -21.86
N GLY A 891 1.88 31.64 -21.41
CA GLY A 891 0.51 31.33 -21.84
C GLY A 891 -0.44 30.96 -20.69
N GLY A 892 0.06 30.85 -19.46
CA GLY A 892 -0.74 30.56 -18.26
C GLY A 892 -0.86 29.05 -17.98
N ASN A 893 -1.81 28.69 -17.11
CA ASN A 893 -2.02 27.30 -16.66
C ASN A 893 -2.55 26.35 -17.74
N THR A 894 -2.87 26.84 -18.93
CA THR A 894 -3.35 26.06 -20.07
C THR A 894 -2.64 26.52 -21.33
N ILE A 895 -1.92 25.62 -21.98
CA ILE A 895 -1.14 25.89 -23.19
C ILE A 895 -1.80 25.22 -24.38
N THR A 896 -1.81 25.93 -25.50
CA THR A 896 -2.29 25.40 -26.77
C THR A 896 -1.18 24.65 -27.49
N LEU A 897 -1.38 23.37 -27.77
CA LEU A 897 -0.42 22.54 -28.52
C LEU A 897 -0.76 22.44 -30.02
N PRO A 898 0.24 22.25 -30.90
CA PRO A 898 0.02 22.07 -32.34
C PRO A 898 -0.90 20.88 -32.67
N ALA A 899 -1.75 21.04 -33.68
CA ALA A 899 -2.68 19.99 -34.12
C ALA A 899 -1.97 18.73 -34.67
N SER A 900 -0.73 18.87 -35.14
CA SER A 900 0.16 17.78 -35.59
C SER A 900 0.51 16.77 -34.49
N LEU A 901 0.52 17.20 -33.23
CA LEU A 901 0.73 16.32 -32.06
C LEU A 901 -0.49 15.45 -31.76
N ARG A 902 -1.64 15.72 -32.37
CA ARG A 902 -2.85 14.93 -32.16
C ARG A 902 -2.65 13.51 -32.66
N SER A 903 -3.00 12.55 -31.81
CA SER A 903 -3.19 11.16 -32.22
C SER A 903 -4.47 11.01 -33.04
N SER A 904 -4.43 10.14 -34.04
CA SER A 904 -5.62 9.74 -34.80
C SER A 904 -6.51 8.73 -34.06
N ALA A 905 -6.05 8.22 -32.92
CA ALA A 905 -6.72 7.18 -32.16
C ALA A 905 -7.94 7.69 -31.39
N SER A 906 -8.97 6.84 -31.34
CA SER A 906 -10.18 7.00 -30.52
C SER A 906 -10.22 6.00 -29.36
N THR A 907 -9.35 4.99 -29.37
CA THR A 907 -9.25 3.97 -28.31
C THR A 907 -7.81 3.74 -27.87
N HIS A 908 -7.60 3.19 -26.67
CA HIS A 908 -6.27 2.76 -26.23
C HIS A 908 -5.61 1.78 -27.21
N ILE A 909 -6.39 0.89 -27.84
CA ILE A 909 -5.92 -0.10 -28.81
C ILE A 909 -5.31 0.63 -30.03
N GLU A 910 -6.07 1.55 -30.62
CA GLU A 910 -5.61 2.35 -31.76
C GLU A 910 -4.38 3.18 -31.40
N PHE A 911 -4.33 3.75 -30.19
CA PHE A 911 -3.20 4.56 -29.75
C PHE A 911 -1.93 3.72 -29.56
N ILE A 912 -2.07 2.52 -28.97
CA ILE A 912 -0.97 1.57 -28.85
C ILE A 912 -0.43 1.19 -30.23
N ILE A 913 -1.31 0.92 -31.20
CA ILE A 913 -0.92 0.62 -32.58
C ILE A 913 -0.23 1.81 -33.24
N GLU A 914 -0.70 3.04 -33.01
CA GLU A 914 -0.06 4.24 -33.56
C GLU A 914 1.38 4.40 -33.06
N ILE A 915 1.66 4.11 -31.78
CA ILE A 915 3.00 4.24 -31.20
C ILE A 915 3.92 3.06 -31.55
N PHE A 916 3.45 1.83 -31.36
CA PHE A 916 4.30 0.64 -31.46
C PHE A 916 4.17 -0.14 -32.78
N GLY A 917 3.16 0.17 -33.60
CA GLY A 917 2.75 -0.65 -34.74
C GLY A 917 1.83 -1.81 -34.33
N ASP A 918 1.50 -2.67 -35.28
CA ASP A 918 0.68 -3.85 -35.01
C ASP A 918 1.41 -4.85 -34.09
N LEU A 919 1.01 -4.84 -32.82
CA LEU A 919 1.57 -5.72 -31.81
C LEU A 919 1.21 -7.20 -32.07
N THR A 920 0.11 -7.48 -32.77
CA THR A 920 -0.46 -8.84 -32.92
C THR A 920 0.35 -9.74 -33.84
N SER A 921 1.15 -9.14 -34.74
CA SER A 921 1.95 -9.83 -35.76
C SER A 921 3.07 -10.73 -35.24
N GLY A 922 3.42 -10.66 -33.94
CA GLY A 922 4.45 -11.50 -33.31
C GLY A 922 5.90 -11.17 -33.68
N ASN A 923 6.10 -10.21 -34.58
CA ASN A 923 7.40 -9.81 -35.13
C ASN A 923 7.86 -8.44 -34.61
N ILE A 924 7.57 -8.12 -33.34
CA ILE A 924 8.03 -6.86 -32.76
C ILE A 924 9.50 -6.98 -32.44
N ARG A 925 10.30 -6.25 -33.21
CA ARG A 925 11.73 -6.12 -33.03
C ARG A 925 12.03 -5.49 -31.66
N PRO A 926 12.91 -6.09 -30.83
CA PRO A 926 13.40 -5.54 -29.57
C PRO A 926 13.78 -4.05 -29.62
N GLU A 927 14.30 -3.61 -30.76
CA GLU A 927 14.74 -2.24 -31.02
C GLU A 927 13.56 -1.25 -30.98
N ILE A 928 12.37 -1.66 -31.45
CA ILE A 928 11.16 -0.82 -31.47
C ILE A 928 10.67 -0.53 -30.05
N VAL A 929 10.59 -1.56 -29.21
CA VAL A 929 10.11 -1.38 -27.82
C VAL A 929 11.16 -0.67 -26.95
N ALA A 930 12.43 -0.69 -27.32
CA ALA A 930 13.50 0.00 -26.60
C ALA A 930 13.43 1.53 -26.77
N THR A 931 13.07 2.02 -27.96
CA THR A 931 13.07 3.46 -28.28
C THR A 931 11.70 4.13 -28.17
N ARG A 932 10.65 3.36 -27.83
CA ARG A 932 9.27 3.84 -27.74
C ARG A 932 8.63 3.56 -26.38
N ALA A 933 7.76 4.47 -25.95
CA ALA A 933 6.95 4.33 -24.74
C ALA A 933 5.69 5.23 -24.80
N ILE A 934 4.63 4.81 -24.11
CA ILE A 934 3.49 5.67 -23.79
C ILE A 934 3.69 6.26 -22.40
N LEU A 935 3.42 7.54 -22.21
CA LEU A 935 3.55 8.28 -20.98
C LEU A 935 2.17 8.68 -20.46
N ALA A 936 1.95 8.57 -19.15
CA ALA A 936 0.73 9.09 -18.51
C ALA A 936 1.03 9.70 -17.12
N PRO A 937 0.18 10.60 -16.59
CA PRO A 937 0.44 11.26 -15.31
C PRO A 937 0.32 10.33 -14.10
N LYS A 938 -0.66 9.42 -14.06
CA LYS A 938 -0.92 8.55 -12.90
C LYS A 938 -0.54 7.09 -13.18
N ASN A 939 -0.25 6.35 -12.11
CA ASN A 939 0.04 4.90 -12.22
C ASN A 939 -1.17 4.13 -12.77
N ASP A 940 -2.39 4.50 -12.40
CA ASP A 940 -3.61 3.80 -12.82
C ASP A 940 -3.79 3.84 -14.34
N ASP A 941 -3.56 5.00 -14.97
CA ASP A 941 -3.58 5.15 -16.43
C ASP A 941 -2.54 4.23 -17.09
N THR A 942 -1.31 4.22 -16.56
CA THR A 942 -0.24 3.36 -17.09
C THR A 942 -0.54 1.88 -16.91
N ASN A 943 -1.18 1.49 -15.80
CA ASN A 943 -1.55 0.11 -15.53
C ASN A 943 -2.62 -0.37 -16.52
N GLU A 944 -3.60 0.48 -16.83
CA GLU A 944 -4.66 0.14 -17.79
C GLU A 944 -4.12 0.01 -19.21
N ILE A 945 -3.28 0.95 -19.66
CA ILE A 945 -2.66 0.88 -21.00
C ILE A 945 -1.76 -0.37 -21.10
N ASN A 946 -0.98 -0.67 -20.06
CA ASN A 946 -0.15 -1.86 -20.01
C ASN A 946 -0.99 -3.15 -20.00
N ARG A 947 -2.16 -3.17 -19.35
CA ARG A 947 -3.10 -4.30 -19.37
C ARG A 947 -3.59 -4.56 -20.80
N VAL A 948 -4.10 -3.53 -21.47
CA VAL A 948 -4.58 -3.60 -22.86
C VAL A 948 -3.46 -4.05 -23.80
N ALA A 949 -2.26 -3.46 -23.68
CA ALA A 949 -1.12 -3.84 -24.51
C ALA A 949 -0.69 -5.30 -24.28
N THR A 950 -0.74 -5.78 -23.04
CA THR A 950 -0.41 -7.19 -22.70
C THR A 950 -1.45 -8.16 -23.28
N GLU A 951 -2.73 -7.80 -23.26
CA GLU A 951 -3.80 -8.60 -23.86
C GLU A 951 -3.63 -8.73 -25.39
N MET A 952 -3.29 -7.61 -26.06
CA MET A 952 -2.99 -7.58 -27.49
C MET A 952 -1.72 -8.33 -27.89
N TYR A 953 -0.73 -8.40 -27.00
CA TYR A 953 0.57 -9.00 -27.30
C TYR A 953 0.43 -10.50 -27.61
N PRO A 954 1.05 -11.03 -28.67
CA PRO A 954 0.88 -12.41 -29.08
C PRO A 954 1.66 -13.38 -28.18
N GLY A 955 1.26 -14.66 -28.23
CA GLY A 955 1.91 -15.76 -27.51
C GLY A 955 1.18 -16.20 -26.24
N ALA A 956 1.63 -17.33 -25.68
CA ALA A 956 1.05 -17.91 -24.49
C ALA A 956 1.26 -17.01 -23.27
N GLU A 957 0.16 -16.67 -22.59
CA GLU A 957 0.18 -15.95 -21.32
C GLU A 957 0.51 -16.90 -20.17
N ARG A 958 1.37 -16.45 -19.26
CA ARG A 958 1.61 -17.10 -17.97
C ARG A 958 1.25 -16.14 -16.84
N GLU A 959 0.40 -16.60 -15.92
CA GLU A 959 0.00 -15.85 -14.73
C GLU A 959 0.82 -16.31 -13.51
N TYR A 960 1.51 -15.38 -12.85
CA TYR A 960 2.22 -15.62 -11.60
C TYR A 960 1.46 -14.99 -10.43
N LYS A 961 1.07 -15.80 -9.45
CA LYS A 961 0.38 -15.34 -8.24
C LYS A 961 1.37 -15.05 -7.11
N SER A 962 1.22 -13.92 -6.43
CA SER A 962 2.07 -13.58 -5.29
C SER A 962 1.71 -14.36 -4.02
N VAL A 963 2.67 -14.45 -3.09
CA VAL A 963 2.43 -14.90 -1.72
C VAL A 963 2.46 -13.69 -0.80
N ASP A 964 1.33 -13.37 -0.18
CA ASP A 964 1.19 -12.19 0.65
C ASP A 964 1.06 -12.57 2.13
N VAL A 965 1.96 -12.04 2.96
CA VAL A 965 2.05 -12.34 4.39
C VAL A 965 2.14 -11.04 5.17
N SER A 966 1.25 -10.84 6.15
CA SER A 966 1.34 -9.67 7.01
C SER A 966 2.60 -9.72 7.88
N SER A 967 3.31 -8.58 7.95
CA SER A 967 4.43 -8.37 8.88
C SER A 967 4.01 -7.56 10.11
N ASP A 968 2.71 -7.32 10.30
CA ASP A 968 2.17 -6.55 11.41
C ASP A 968 2.03 -7.43 12.67
N PRO A 969 2.71 -7.13 13.78
CA PRO A 969 2.63 -7.93 15.00
C PRO A 969 1.25 -7.87 15.67
N GLU A 970 0.54 -6.73 15.56
CA GLU A 970 -0.76 -6.52 16.20
C GLU A 970 -1.91 -7.06 15.35
N MET A 971 -1.85 -6.87 14.03
CA MET A 971 -2.94 -7.16 13.09
C MET A 971 -2.66 -8.38 12.21
N GLY A 972 -1.45 -8.94 12.23
CA GLY A 972 -1.03 -9.96 11.25
C GLY A 972 -1.84 -11.26 11.33
N HIS A 973 -2.35 -11.58 12.51
CA HIS A 973 -3.27 -12.69 12.68
C HIS A 973 -4.67 -12.40 12.09
N LEU A 974 -5.07 -11.14 11.92
CA LEU A 974 -6.38 -10.71 11.45
C LEU A 974 -6.43 -10.43 9.93
N LEU A 975 -5.27 -10.24 9.32
CA LEU A 975 -5.12 -9.90 7.90
C LEU A 975 -4.96 -11.17 7.07
N VAL A 976 -6.07 -11.61 6.48
CA VAL A 976 -6.09 -12.81 5.65
C VAL A 976 -5.40 -12.57 4.29
N PRO A 977 -4.65 -13.54 3.74
CA PRO A 977 -3.93 -13.38 2.46
C PRO A 977 -4.81 -12.89 1.30
N GLU A 978 -6.08 -13.27 1.27
CA GLU A 978 -7.05 -12.89 0.24
C GLU A 978 -7.31 -11.38 0.22
N PHE A 979 -7.35 -10.78 1.41
CA PHE A 979 -7.47 -9.33 1.52
C PHE A 979 -6.18 -8.65 1.04
N LEU A 980 -5.01 -9.20 1.41
CA LEU A 980 -3.71 -8.68 0.98
C LEU A 980 -3.53 -8.77 -0.55
N ASN A 981 -3.96 -9.88 -1.15
CA ASN A 981 -3.92 -10.14 -2.59
C ASN A 981 -4.71 -9.10 -3.40
N GLY A 982 -5.79 -8.56 -2.81
CA GLY A 982 -6.59 -7.48 -3.41
C GLY A 982 -5.92 -6.10 -3.34
N LEU A 983 -4.85 -5.94 -2.57
CA LEU A 983 -4.16 -4.66 -2.42
C LEU A 983 -3.11 -4.46 -3.52
N GLN A 984 -3.08 -3.24 -4.09
CA GLN A 984 -2.08 -2.80 -5.05
C GLN A 984 -1.33 -1.57 -4.53
N PRO A 985 -0.50 -1.71 -3.48
CA PRO A 985 0.26 -0.59 -2.96
C PRO A 985 1.39 -0.18 -3.91
N SER A 986 1.73 1.10 -3.90
CA SER A 986 2.83 1.64 -4.70
C SER A 986 4.15 0.95 -4.35
N GLY A 987 4.95 0.62 -5.36
CA GLY A 987 6.26 -0.03 -5.19
C GLY A 987 6.23 -1.55 -5.03
N LEU A 988 5.03 -2.17 -4.99
CA LEU A 988 4.87 -3.62 -5.09
C LEU A 988 4.31 -4.01 -6.47
N PRO A 989 4.71 -5.17 -7.02
CA PRO A 989 4.08 -5.74 -8.19
C PRO A 989 2.65 -6.23 -7.86
N PRO A 990 1.77 -6.38 -8.86
CA PRO A 990 0.41 -6.89 -8.64
C PRO A 990 0.44 -8.33 -8.13
N HIS A 991 -0.60 -8.72 -7.38
CA HIS A 991 -0.76 -10.11 -6.95
C HIS A 991 -0.79 -11.07 -8.14
N LYS A 992 -1.57 -10.74 -9.18
CA LYS A 992 -1.60 -11.47 -10.45
C LYS A 992 -0.72 -10.75 -11.46
N LEU A 993 0.46 -11.29 -11.73
CA LEU A 993 1.38 -10.77 -12.74
C LEU A 993 1.28 -11.63 -14.01
N ARG A 994 0.71 -11.06 -15.07
CA ARG A 994 0.54 -11.73 -16.37
C ARG A 994 1.66 -11.33 -17.31
N LEU A 995 2.37 -12.32 -17.83
CA LEU A 995 3.53 -12.11 -18.69
C LEU A 995 3.42 -12.96 -19.97
N LYS A 996 4.01 -12.44 -21.04
CA LYS A 996 4.16 -13.10 -22.35
C LYS A 996 5.61 -12.98 -22.82
N ARG A 997 6.11 -14.01 -23.49
CA ARG A 997 7.49 -14.03 -24.00
C ARG A 997 7.73 -12.86 -24.96
N PHE A 998 8.90 -12.24 -24.88
CA PHE A 998 9.37 -11.08 -25.65
C PHE A 998 8.74 -9.73 -25.34
N MET A 999 7.82 -9.65 -24.38
CA MET A 999 7.24 -8.37 -23.96
C MET A 999 8.26 -7.48 -23.22
N PRO A 1000 8.15 -6.14 -23.32
CA PRO A 1000 8.94 -5.20 -22.54
C PRO A 1000 8.49 -5.16 -21.08
N LEU A 1001 9.45 -5.22 -20.17
CA LEU A 1001 9.27 -5.11 -18.72
C LEU A 1001 10.09 -3.95 -18.17
N ILE A 1002 9.73 -3.48 -16.97
CA ILE A 1002 10.50 -2.53 -16.17
C ILE A 1002 10.77 -3.12 -14.80
N LEU A 1003 12.02 -3.02 -14.36
CA LEU A 1003 12.44 -3.45 -13.03
C LEU A 1003 12.00 -2.40 -12.00
N ILE A 1004 11.35 -2.82 -10.92
CA ILE A 1004 10.82 -1.90 -9.88
C ILE A 1004 11.66 -1.88 -8.59
N ARG A 1005 12.78 -2.63 -8.55
CA ARG A 1005 13.71 -2.68 -7.41
C ARG A 1005 15.16 -2.67 -7.87
N ASN A 1006 16.07 -2.24 -6.99
CA ASN A 1006 17.50 -2.20 -7.29
C ASN A 1006 18.15 -3.56 -7.03
N LEU A 1007 18.32 -4.41 -8.04
CA LEU A 1007 18.96 -5.72 -7.84
C LEU A 1007 20.48 -5.63 -7.81
N ASN A 1008 21.06 -4.88 -8.75
CA ASN A 1008 22.51 -4.76 -8.91
C ASN A 1008 22.87 -3.47 -9.66
N LYS A 1009 23.13 -2.40 -8.89
CA LYS A 1009 23.39 -1.06 -9.42
C LYS A 1009 24.66 -1.00 -10.28
N THR A 1010 25.74 -1.66 -9.85
CA THR A 1010 27.02 -1.69 -10.61
C THR A 1010 26.92 -2.43 -11.94
N ARG A 1011 25.90 -3.29 -12.12
CA ARG A 1011 25.59 -3.95 -13.39
C ARG A 1011 24.42 -3.32 -14.15
N GLY A 1012 23.89 -2.18 -13.71
CA GLY A 1012 22.80 -1.46 -14.40
C GLY A 1012 21.39 -2.06 -14.17
N LEU A 1013 21.22 -2.93 -13.17
CA LEU A 1013 19.92 -3.46 -12.75
C LEU A 1013 19.38 -2.63 -11.58
N ALA A 1014 18.77 -1.50 -11.91
CA ALA A 1014 18.20 -0.55 -10.98
C ALA A 1014 16.69 -0.41 -11.19
N ASN A 1015 16.00 0.19 -10.21
CA ASN A 1015 14.62 0.61 -10.39
C ASN A 1015 14.54 1.55 -11.60
N GLY A 1016 13.71 1.20 -12.58
CA GLY A 1016 13.56 1.90 -13.84
C GLY A 1016 14.23 1.22 -15.05
N THR A 1017 15.10 0.22 -14.84
CA THR A 1017 15.76 -0.49 -15.95
C THR A 1017 14.72 -1.22 -16.81
N ARG A 1018 14.70 -0.92 -18.13
CA ARG A 1018 13.85 -1.62 -19.09
C ARG A 1018 14.51 -2.91 -19.58
N LEU A 1019 13.68 -3.93 -19.71
CA LEU A 1019 14.06 -5.30 -19.99
C LEU A 1019 13.17 -5.90 -21.09
N ILE A 1020 13.66 -6.89 -21.81
CA ILE A 1020 12.83 -7.78 -22.64
C ILE A 1020 12.84 -9.17 -22.02
N LEU A 1021 11.65 -9.76 -21.89
CA LEU A 1021 11.46 -11.10 -21.35
C LEU A 1021 11.86 -12.17 -22.37
N LEU A 1022 12.89 -12.95 -22.11
CA LEU A 1022 13.36 -14.02 -23.00
C LEU A 1022 12.76 -15.39 -22.65
N TYR A 1023 12.66 -15.69 -21.36
CA TYR A 1023 12.16 -16.95 -20.83
C TYR A 1023 11.34 -16.74 -19.55
N MET A 1024 10.28 -17.55 -19.40
CA MET A 1024 9.30 -17.51 -18.32
C MET A 1024 9.38 -18.82 -17.52
N GLY A 1025 10.23 -18.88 -16.51
CA GLY A 1025 10.33 -20.02 -15.59
C GLY A 1025 9.44 -19.88 -14.36
N ASP A 1026 9.22 -20.97 -13.63
CA ASP A 1026 8.45 -20.95 -12.38
C ASP A 1026 9.10 -20.09 -11.28
N LYS A 1027 10.45 -20.13 -11.20
CA LYS A 1027 11.20 -19.54 -10.08
C LYS A 1027 12.00 -18.28 -10.47
N TYR A 1028 12.38 -18.16 -11.74
CA TYR A 1028 13.10 -17.01 -12.28
C TYR A 1028 12.61 -16.63 -13.69
N LEU A 1029 12.81 -15.36 -14.04
CA LEU A 1029 12.66 -14.85 -15.40
C LEU A 1029 14.05 -14.61 -16.00
N GLN A 1030 14.25 -14.99 -17.27
CA GLN A 1030 15.43 -14.58 -18.03
C GLN A 1030 15.07 -13.34 -18.84
N CYS A 1031 15.83 -12.26 -18.64
CA CYS A 1031 15.58 -10.97 -19.27
C CYS A 1031 16.83 -10.44 -19.96
N ARG A 1032 16.67 -9.62 -21.00
CA ARG A 1032 17.74 -8.87 -21.65
C ARG A 1032 17.59 -7.38 -21.37
N VAL A 1033 18.65 -6.72 -20.95
CA VAL A 1033 18.67 -5.25 -20.76
C VAL A 1033 18.59 -4.56 -22.11
N ILE A 1034 17.66 -3.60 -22.26
CA ILE A 1034 17.45 -2.88 -23.53
C ILE A 1034 17.77 -1.38 -23.47
N THR A 1035 18.00 -0.82 -22.29
CA THR A 1035 18.33 0.59 -22.11
C THR A 1035 19.58 0.77 -21.26
N GLY A 1036 20.39 1.80 -21.57
CA GLY A 1036 21.57 2.20 -20.79
C GLY A 1036 22.89 1.56 -21.26
N PRO A 1037 24.01 1.80 -20.57
CA PRO A 1037 25.36 1.39 -20.99
C PRO A 1037 25.60 -0.14 -20.99
N ARG A 1038 24.62 -0.93 -20.58
CA ARG A 1038 24.68 -2.40 -20.48
C ARG A 1038 23.65 -3.10 -21.39
N THR A 1039 23.12 -2.40 -22.39
CA THR A 1039 22.22 -2.96 -23.39
C THR A 1039 22.78 -4.25 -24.00
N GLY A 1040 21.93 -5.25 -24.18
CA GLY A 1040 22.27 -6.56 -24.73
C GLY A 1040 22.60 -7.63 -23.68
N LYS A 1041 22.88 -7.25 -22.43
CA LYS A 1041 23.24 -8.22 -21.37
C LYS A 1041 22.03 -9.00 -20.87
N GLU A 1042 22.19 -10.32 -20.73
CA GLU A 1042 21.17 -11.21 -20.16
C GLU A 1042 21.32 -11.40 -18.65
N VAL A 1043 20.19 -11.39 -17.95
CA VAL A 1043 20.08 -11.38 -16.49
C VAL A 1043 18.95 -12.29 -16.02
N LEU A 1044 19.14 -12.89 -14.84
CA LEU A 1044 18.15 -13.75 -14.18
C LEU A 1044 17.47 -12.97 -13.05
N ILE A 1045 16.15 -12.97 -13.02
CA ILE A 1045 15.34 -12.23 -12.05
C ILE A 1045 14.49 -13.23 -11.27
N PRO A 1046 14.83 -13.53 -10.00
CA PRO A 1046 14.00 -14.38 -9.15
C PRO A 1046 12.81 -13.62 -8.57
N ARG A 1047 11.87 -14.36 -7.98
CA ARG A 1047 10.84 -13.78 -7.09
C ARG A 1047 11.51 -13.22 -5.84
N LEU A 1048 11.06 -12.05 -5.40
CA LEU A 1048 11.56 -11.38 -4.22
C LEU A 1048 10.49 -11.26 -3.14
N ASN A 1049 10.88 -11.38 -1.87
CA ASN A 1049 10.07 -10.95 -0.73
C ASN A 1049 10.09 -9.42 -0.62
N LEU A 1050 9.06 -8.76 -1.14
CA LEU A 1050 8.97 -7.30 -1.19
C LEU A 1050 8.06 -6.78 -0.08
N GLU A 1051 8.53 -5.89 0.77
CA GLU A 1051 7.69 -5.27 1.80
C GLU A 1051 7.02 -3.99 1.30
N THR A 1052 5.79 -3.75 1.75
CA THR A 1052 5.15 -2.43 1.64
C THR A 1052 5.99 -1.37 2.34
N GLU A 1053 6.33 -0.30 1.62
CA GLU A 1053 6.95 0.86 2.25
C GLU A 1053 5.92 1.52 3.20
N GLN A 1054 6.37 1.95 4.37
CA GLN A 1054 5.55 2.49 5.46
C GLN A 1054 5.05 3.91 5.14
N LYS A 1055 4.67 4.18 3.90
CA LYS A 1055 4.22 5.49 3.44
C LYS A 1055 2.72 5.48 3.34
N GLY A 1056 2.08 6.02 4.38
CA GLY A 1056 0.86 6.81 4.33
C GLY A 1056 -0.37 6.29 3.56
N LYS A 1057 -0.40 5.09 2.94
CA LYS A 1057 -1.60 4.51 2.28
C LYS A 1057 -2.15 3.31 3.00
N GLN A 1058 -1.31 2.66 3.78
CA GLN A 1058 -1.57 1.33 4.31
C GLN A 1058 -1.34 1.30 5.80
N ALA A 1059 -2.30 0.66 6.46
CA ALA A 1059 -2.46 0.70 7.90
C ALA A 1059 -1.55 -0.25 8.67
N PHE A 1060 -0.91 -1.15 7.94
CA PHE A 1060 -0.18 -2.30 8.38
C PHE A 1060 0.88 -2.60 7.31
N LYS A 1061 1.95 -3.28 7.70
CA LYS A 1061 2.94 -3.78 6.74
C LYS A 1061 2.62 -5.21 6.30
N PHE A 1062 2.95 -5.53 5.07
CA PHE A 1062 2.96 -6.91 4.61
C PHE A 1062 4.07 -7.13 3.57
N HIS A 1063 4.52 -8.38 3.50
CA HIS A 1063 5.43 -8.87 2.48
C HIS A 1063 4.64 -9.50 1.33
N ARG A 1064 5.03 -9.19 0.11
CA ARG A 1064 4.57 -9.79 -1.13
C ARG A 1064 5.73 -10.49 -1.82
N ARG A 1065 5.69 -11.82 -1.92
CA ARG A 1065 6.64 -12.60 -2.72
C ARG A 1065 6.22 -12.61 -4.18
N GLN A 1066 6.92 -11.87 -5.04
CA GLN A 1066 6.61 -11.77 -6.48
C GLN A 1066 7.83 -11.31 -7.29
N PHE A 1067 7.82 -11.51 -8.61
CA PHE A 1067 8.84 -10.94 -9.49
C PHE A 1067 8.83 -9.41 -9.42
N PRO A 1068 9.99 -8.74 -9.25
CA PRO A 1068 10.09 -7.30 -9.10
C PRO A 1068 10.03 -6.59 -10.48
N VAL A 1069 9.07 -6.94 -11.32
CA VAL A 1069 8.90 -6.41 -12.68
C VAL A 1069 7.45 -6.04 -12.95
N LEU A 1070 7.25 -5.10 -13.87
CA LEU A 1070 5.95 -4.74 -14.44
C LEU A 1070 6.04 -4.69 -15.98
N PRO A 1071 4.94 -4.92 -16.72
CA PRO A 1071 4.87 -4.56 -18.13
C PRO A 1071 5.23 -3.08 -18.37
N ALA A 1072 5.91 -2.78 -19.47
CA ALA A 1072 6.52 -1.47 -19.70
C ALA A 1072 6.30 -0.91 -21.13
N PHE A 1073 5.08 -1.06 -21.64
CA PHE A 1073 4.62 -0.31 -22.82
C PHE A 1073 4.29 1.14 -22.44
N ALA A 1074 3.67 1.33 -21.27
CA ALA A 1074 3.38 2.61 -20.68
C ALA A 1074 4.18 2.85 -19.38
N LEU A 1075 4.60 4.09 -19.16
CA LEU A 1075 5.36 4.56 -17.99
C LEU A 1075 4.74 5.84 -17.45
N THR A 1076 4.89 6.12 -16.16
CA THR A 1076 4.51 7.43 -15.64
C THR A 1076 5.52 8.48 -16.12
N ILE A 1077 5.05 9.71 -16.32
CA ILE A 1077 5.90 10.84 -16.73
C ILE A 1077 7.11 11.00 -15.79
N ASN A 1078 6.89 10.89 -14.47
CA ASN A 1078 7.97 10.97 -13.48
C ASN A 1078 9.02 9.85 -13.63
N ARG A 1079 8.64 8.66 -14.11
CA ARG A 1079 9.57 7.54 -14.35
C ARG A 1079 10.29 7.64 -15.69
N SER A 1080 9.80 8.44 -16.63
CA SER A 1080 10.46 8.66 -17.92
C SER A 1080 11.51 9.78 -17.88
N GLN A 1081 11.54 10.59 -16.82
CA GLN A 1081 12.53 11.66 -16.65
C GLN A 1081 13.97 11.11 -16.76
N GLY A 1082 14.80 11.80 -17.55
CA GLY A 1082 16.15 11.36 -17.91
C GLY A 1082 16.24 10.42 -19.13
N GLN A 1083 15.14 9.86 -19.63
CA GLN A 1083 15.14 9.01 -20.83
C GLN A 1083 15.01 9.83 -22.12
N THR A 1084 15.49 9.29 -23.23
CA THR A 1084 15.26 9.83 -24.59
C THR A 1084 14.54 8.76 -25.41
N LEU A 1085 13.47 9.14 -26.08
CA LEU A 1085 12.63 8.27 -26.90
C LEU A 1085 12.64 8.78 -28.36
N GLU A 1086 12.61 7.85 -29.31
CA GLU A 1086 12.45 8.19 -30.73
C GLU A 1086 10.98 8.45 -31.08
N ARG A 1087 10.06 7.74 -30.42
CA ARG A 1087 8.62 7.96 -30.56
C ARG A 1087 7.94 7.81 -29.20
N MET A 1088 7.15 8.80 -28.78
CA MET A 1088 6.33 8.69 -27.58
C MET A 1088 4.86 8.92 -27.85
N GLY A 1089 4.03 8.24 -27.06
CA GLY A 1089 2.65 8.62 -26.83
C GLY A 1089 2.50 9.34 -25.49
N LEU A 1090 1.68 10.38 -25.40
CA LEU A 1090 1.23 10.99 -24.16
C LEU A 1090 -0.28 10.77 -24.02
N CYS A 1091 -0.68 9.93 -23.05
CA CYS A 1091 -2.08 9.70 -22.71
C CYS A 1091 -2.50 10.64 -21.58
N LEU A 1092 -3.53 11.45 -21.83
CA LEU A 1092 -4.08 12.45 -20.91
C LEU A 1092 -5.46 12.03 -20.36
N ALA A 1093 -5.69 10.73 -20.15
CA ALA A 1093 -6.87 10.22 -19.43
C ALA A 1093 -7.01 10.84 -18.02
N SER A 1094 -5.88 11.19 -17.41
CA SER A 1094 -5.83 12.10 -16.27
C SER A 1094 -5.08 13.37 -16.66
N GLU A 1095 -5.46 14.52 -16.08
CA GLU A 1095 -4.68 15.75 -16.23
C GLU A 1095 -3.31 15.66 -15.53
N VAL A 1096 -2.33 16.39 -16.06
CA VAL A 1096 -1.10 16.67 -15.33
C VAL A 1096 -1.38 17.55 -14.12
N PHE A 1097 -0.71 17.25 -13.01
CA PHE A 1097 -1.04 17.84 -11.69
C PHE A 1097 0.17 18.40 -10.94
N ALA A 1098 1.39 18.14 -11.42
CA ALA A 1098 2.62 18.50 -10.75
C ALA A 1098 3.50 19.42 -11.60
N HIS A 1099 4.31 20.25 -10.92
CA HIS A 1099 5.26 21.14 -11.55
C HIS A 1099 6.13 20.43 -12.59
N GLY A 1100 6.23 21.00 -13.79
CA GLY A 1100 7.15 20.53 -14.82
C GLY A 1100 6.78 19.19 -15.47
N GLN A 1101 5.67 18.56 -15.05
CA GLN A 1101 5.29 17.23 -15.52
C GLN A 1101 5.00 17.25 -17.04
N GLY A 1102 4.29 18.25 -17.53
CA GLY A 1102 4.03 18.40 -18.97
C GLY A 1102 5.29 18.57 -19.81
N TYR A 1103 6.19 19.43 -19.36
CA TYR A 1103 7.49 19.65 -19.97
C TYR A 1103 8.33 18.36 -20.01
N VAL A 1104 8.39 17.62 -18.89
CA VAL A 1104 9.12 16.34 -18.83
C VAL A 1104 8.59 15.36 -19.87
N ALA A 1105 7.27 15.27 -20.05
CA ALA A 1105 6.66 14.38 -21.02
C ALA A 1105 7.07 14.71 -22.47
N LEU A 1106 6.89 15.95 -22.90
CA LEU A 1106 7.17 16.39 -24.27
C LEU A 1106 8.68 16.38 -24.59
N SER A 1107 9.52 16.75 -23.62
CA SER A 1107 10.99 16.81 -23.80
C SER A 1107 11.68 15.44 -23.97
N ARG A 1108 10.94 14.31 -23.83
CA ARG A 1108 11.50 12.98 -24.08
C ARG A 1108 11.73 12.70 -25.57
N CYS A 1109 11.05 13.41 -26.47
CA CYS A 1109 11.24 13.29 -27.93
C CYS A 1109 12.26 14.31 -28.39
N GLY A 1110 13.03 13.93 -29.41
CA GLY A 1110 13.83 14.89 -30.16
C GLY A 1110 13.02 15.71 -31.16
N GLU A 1111 11.91 15.16 -31.66
CA GLU A 1111 11.19 15.69 -32.82
C GLU A 1111 9.67 15.70 -32.58
N GLU A 1112 8.98 16.70 -33.11
CA GLU A 1112 7.52 16.83 -33.04
C GLU A 1112 6.79 15.63 -33.66
N GLU A 1113 7.26 15.14 -34.81
CA GLU A 1113 6.66 14.02 -35.54
C GLU A 1113 6.73 12.69 -34.75
N GLY A 1114 7.68 12.58 -33.83
CA GLY A 1114 7.80 11.44 -32.92
C GLY A 1114 6.85 11.50 -31.71
N ALA A 1115 6.16 12.63 -31.49
CA ALA A 1115 5.27 12.82 -30.35
C ALA A 1115 3.80 12.77 -30.74
N LYS A 1116 3.00 11.98 -30.01
CA LYS A 1116 1.54 11.88 -30.21
C LYS A 1116 0.77 11.97 -28.89
N ILE A 1117 -0.30 12.75 -28.88
CA ILE A 1117 -1.12 13.03 -27.70
C ILE A 1117 -2.51 12.45 -27.91
N PHE A 1118 -2.98 11.70 -26.91
CA PHE A 1118 -4.27 11.03 -26.89
C PHE A 1118 -5.02 11.36 -25.60
N ASN A 1119 -6.30 11.73 -25.72
CA ASN A 1119 -7.21 11.89 -24.59
C ASN A 1119 -8.46 11.03 -24.86
N PRO A 1120 -8.72 9.99 -24.06
CA PRO A 1120 -9.85 9.09 -24.28
C PRO A 1120 -11.23 9.71 -23.95
N ASP A 1121 -11.28 10.75 -23.11
CA ASP A 1121 -12.55 11.30 -22.61
C ASP A 1121 -13.12 12.43 -23.49
N GLU A 1122 -12.31 12.97 -24.42
CA GLU A 1122 -12.75 13.97 -25.39
C GLU A 1122 -13.02 13.33 -26.76
N ILE A 1123 -14.25 12.87 -26.97
CA ILE A 1123 -14.73 12.48 -28.31
C ILE A 1123 -14.85 13.76 -29.16
N GLY A 1124 -13.85 13.99 -30.01
CA GLY A 1124 -13.84 15.11 -30.94
C GLY A 1124 -13.35 16.42 -30.32
N TRP A 1125 -12.06 16.50 -29.97
CA TRP A 1125 -11.38 17.72 -29.55
C TRP A 1125 -11.82 18.95 -30.36
N ILE A 1126 -12.27 20.00 -29.67
CA ILE A 1126 -12.39 21.33 -30.26
C ILE A 1126 -10.97 21.83 -30.49
N THR A 1127 -10.65 22.20 -31.73
CA THR A 1127 -9.37 22.83 -32.03
C THR A 1127 -9.31 24.18 -31.30
N PRO A 1128 -8.27 24.44 -30.49
CA PRO A 1128 -6.99 23.73 -30.43
C PRO A 1128 -6.77 22.84 -29.18
N ILE A 1129 -5.77 21.92 -29.21
CA ILE A 1129 -5.42 21.02 -28.08
C ILE A 1129 -5.05 21.86 -26.86
N GLN A 1130 -5.87 21.83 -25.82
CA GLN A 1130 -5.59 22.50 -24.55
C GLN A 1130 -4.86 21.55 -23.59
N PHE A 1131 -3.67 21.96 -23.16
CA PHE A 1131 -2.79 21.20 -22.29
C PHE A 1131 -2.60 21.95 -20.97
N LYS A 1132 -3.11 21.42 -19.87
CA LYS A 1132 -2.85 22.00 -18.54
C LYS A 1132 -1.36 22.00 -18.28
N ASN A 1133 -0.78 23.15 -17.96
CA ASN A 1133 0.63 23.29 -17.65
C ASN A 1133 0.81 23.81 -16.23
N VAL A 1134 1.39 22.99 -15.35
CA VAL A 1134 1.62 23.36 -13.95
C VAL A 1134 3.06 23.85 -13.82
N VAL A 1135 3.21 25.16 -13.60
CA VAL A 1135 4.51 25.82 -13.42
C VAL A 1135 4.48 26.62 -12.11
N TYR A 1136 5.58 26.56 -11.36
CA TYR A 1136 5.75 27.25 -10.08
C TYR A 1136 6.73 28.38 -10.32
N GLU A 1137 6.22 29.57 -10.61
CA GLU A 1137 7.05 30.72 -10.97
C GLU A 1137 8.13 31.03 -9.91
N GLU A 1138 7.85 30.74 -8.64
CA GLU A 1138 8.77 30.97 -7.52
C GLU A 1138 9.99 30.03 -7.54
N ILE A 1139 9.99 28.98 -8.36
CA ILE A 1139 11.16 28.13 -8.58
C ILE A 1139 11.95 28.50 -9.83
N LEU A 1140 11.38 29.30 -10.73
CA LEU A 1140 12.04 29.73 -11.96
C LEU A 1140 12.85 31.01 -11.73
N GLN A 1141 12.35 31.90 -10.86
CA GLN A 1141 13.07 33.03 -10.28
C GLN A 1141 14.27 32.54 -9.44
#